data_AF-A0A4V2Y9X4-F1
#
_entry.id   AF-A0A4V2Y9X4-F1
#
_cell.length_a   1.000
_cell.length_b   1.000
_cell.length_c   1.000
_cell.angle_alpha   90.00
_cell.angle_beta   90.00
_cell.angle_gamma   90.00
#
_symmetry.space_group_name_H-M   'P 1'
#
loop_
_entity.id
_entity.type
_entity.pdbx_description
1 polymer ?
#
loop_
_entity_poly.entity_id
_entity_poly.type
_entity_poly.pdbx_seq_one_letter_code
_entity_poly.pdbx_strand_id
1 'polypeptide(L)'
;ACALVAARARLMQALPAGGAMLAVAASEEQVLALLAGREDRVGVAAVNGPSAVVVSGDEAAIAEIEGRAGVRTRRLRVSHAFHSPLMEPMLAEFAEAISGVTFHEPTIPVVSNVSGRLAEPGQLTDPSYWVEHVRGAVRFADGVAAARTTGAKIWIEVGPDATLTALAQQSAEDGVFVPSTRKDRAEPLAFVQALGHLHVRGLAVDWEAFFAPARPSHVDLPTYAFQHQRYWISERAGAGDMAGAGLAAFDHPLLSAVTEVAGGESVIFSGRLSVATQPWLADHAVNGTILLPGTAFLELALQAGQEVGSPLVKELTLQAPLLLPAGGGRQVQVVVGAADASGARSIAIHSRADGDSAGTWTRHAEGALSAAAPAPADGLEQWPPAGADAVDVSGAYELLLDMGYEYGPVFQGLQAAWRRDQDVFAEVELPEQAHADAARSGLHPALLDAAMHAQLIAGDGQTVLPFSWAGARLHAAGASSVRVRISRLRETSIALTIADADGAPVLSVESLAVRPVSADQLTAAGNDRAESLFRVEWTPVSAPDTAELPELPELASVAEDAAVPDAVTYVVTPPEADVLDAVHETVADVLSVVQGWLAGERFGSSRLVVVTRSAVAVDDGDQVDVSAAPVWGLVRAAEAENPGRFVLVDVDGNQESWGTLAGVAASGEPEAAVRGGQIRAPRLVRAGTSAGEPVFGPEGTVLVTGGTGGLGVLVARHLVVEHGVRNLLLVSRRGLEAPGAAELVAELSELGAAVDVAACDVADRDALAALIGSIPGERALRGVVHAAGVSDNGLVGSLSVERLDGVLGPKADAAWHLHELTRDLDLSAFVLFSSAGGSVLAAGQANYAAANVFLDALAVHRRSSGLVATSLAYGLW
;
A
#
# COMPACT_ATOMS: atom_id res chain seq x y z
N ALA A 1 6.89 -51.44 -55.66
CA ALA A 1 5.72 -50.53 -55.75
C ALA A 1 5.62 -49.84 -57.11
N CYS A 2 6.57 -48.99 -57.53
CA CYS A 2 6.46 -48.21 -58.77
C CYS A 2 6.24 -49.05 -60.04
N ALA A 3 6.91 -50.21 -60.17
CA ALA A 3 6.70 -51.12 -61.30
C ALA A 3 5.26 -51.65 -61.41
N LEU A 4 4.68 -52.07 -60.28
CA LEU A 4 3.28 -52.51 -60.20
C LEU A 4 2.30 -51.38 -60.55
N VAL A 5 2.51 -50.18 -59.99
CA VAL A 5 1.67 -49.00 -60.26
C VAL A 5 1.77 -48.58 -61.72
N ALA A 6 2.98 -48.58 -62.30
CA ALA A 6 3.19 -48.22 -63.70
C ALA A 6 2.59 -49.24 -64.67
N ALA A 7 2.74 -50.54 -64.39
CA ALA A 7 2.09 -51.61 -65.17
C ALA A 7 0.57 -51.48 -65.12
N ARG A 8 0.01 -51.26 -63.92
CA ARG A 8 -1.43 -51.05 -63.71
C ARG A 8 -1.92 -49.84 -64.50
N ALA A 9 -1.29 -48.67 -64.33
CA ALA A 9 -1.69 -47.44 -65.01
C ALA A 9 -1.62 -47.56 -66.54
N ARG A 10 -0.53 -48.12 -67.09
CA ARG A 10 -0.35 -48.30 -68.54
C ARG A 10 -1.43 -49.19 -69.14
N LEU A 11 -1.71 -50.32 -68.52
CA LEU A 11 -2.70 -51.29 -69.02
C LEU A 11 -4.13 -50.76 -68.88
N MET A 12 -4.45 -50.08 -67.77
CA MET A 12 -5.74 -49.42 -67.60
C MET A 12 -5.97 -48.32 -68.64
N GLN A 13 -4.93 -47.58 -69.00
CA GLN A 13 -4.99 -46.52 -70.02
C GLN A 13 -5.10 -47.07 -71.45
N ALA A 14 -4.70 -48.33 -71.68
CA ALA A 14 -4.80 -48.99 -72.98
C ALA A 14 -6.19 -49.58 -73.27
N LEU A 15 -7.07 -49.63 -72.26
CA LEU A 15 -8.45 -50.08 -72.43
C LEU A 15 -9.26 -49.08 -73.28
N PRO A 16 -10.34 -49.54 -73.94
CA PRO A 16 -11.25 -48.64 -74.64
C PRO A 16 -11.89 -47.61 -73.71
N ALA A 17 -12.07 -46.39 -74.22
CA ALA A 17 -12.90 -45.37 -73.57
C ALA A 17 -14.40 -45.79 -73.60
N GLY A 18 -15.20 -45.23 -72.69
CA GLY A 18 -16.65 -45.53 -72.58
C GLY A 18 -17.08 -46.09 -71.22
N GLY A 19 -16.19 -46.10 -70.24
CA GLY A 19 -16.52 -46.39 -68.85
C GLY A 19 -16.83 -45.11 -68.06
N ALA A 20 -17.80 -45.18 -67.15
CA ALA A 20 -18.14 -44.09 -66.23
C ALA A 20 -18.14 -44.58 -64.76
N MET A 21 -18.02 -43.62 -63.83
CA MET A 21 -18.14 -43.87 -62.40
C MET A 21 -19.09 -42.86 -61.75
N LEU A 22 -19.94 -43.34 -60.83
CA LEU A 22 -20.98 -42.58 -60.16
C LEU A 22 -20.87 -42.77 -58.65
N ALA A 23 -20.67 -41.67 -57.91
CA ALA A 23 -20.85 -41.68 -56.47
C ALA A 23 -22.35 -41.55 -56.13
N VAL A 24 -22.84 -42.44 -55.27
CA VAL A 24 -24.25 -42.55 -54.86
C VAL A 24 -24.33 -42.40 -53.34
N ALA A 25 -25.13 -41.45 -52.87
CA ALA A 25 -25.34 -41.21 -51.44
C ALA A 25 -26.35 -42.23 -50.84
N ALA A 26 -26.01 -43.52 -50.85
CA ALA A 26 -26.84 -44.64 -50.39
C ALA A 26 -25.97 -45.74 -49.75
N SER A 27 -26.61 -46.68 -49.04
CA SER A 27 -25.92 -47.86 -48.50
C SER A 27 -25.57 -48.86 -49.59
N GLU A 28 -24.62 -49.76 -49.31
CA GLU A 28 -24.23 -50.82 -50.24
C GLU A 28 -25.44 -51.69 -50.65
N GLU A 29 -26.28 -52.07 -49.69
CA GLU A 29 -27.48 -52.87 -49.95
C GLU A 29 -28.43 -52.18 -50.94
N GLN A 30 -28.67 -50.89 -50.76
CA GLN A 30 -29.51 -50.10 -51.66
C GLN A 30 -28.89 -50.00 -53.07
N VAL A 31 -27.57 -49.85 -53.15
CA VAL A 31 -26.87 -49.80 -54.43
C VAL A 31 -26.90 -51.15 -55.13
N LEU A 32 -26.63 -52.27 -54.45
CA LEU A 32 -26.69 -53.61 -55.04
C LEU A 32 -28.08 -53.90 -55.64
N ALA A 33 -29.16 -53.46 -54.98
CA ALA A 33 -30.51 -53.55 -55.53
C ALA A 33 -30.70 -52.74 -56.84
N LEU A 34 -30.01 -51.61 -57.00
CA LEU A 34 -30.01 -50.83 -58.24
C LEU A 34 -29.22 -51.51 -59.38
N LEU A 35 -28.21 -52.32 -59.03
CA LEU A 35 -27.35 -53.02 -60.00
C LEU A 35 -27.94 -54.35 -60.50
N ALA A 36 -28.93 -54.90 -59.80
CA ALA A 36 -29.51 -56.21 -60.08
C ALA A 36 -29.85 -56.42 -61.56
N GLY A 37 -29.30 -57.48 -62.15
CA GLY A 37 -29.49 -57.87 -63.56
C GLY A 37 -28.61 -57.12 -64.57
N ARG A 38 -27.55 -56.45 -64.12
CA ARG A 38 -26.57 -55.72 -64.95
C ARG A 38 -25.11 -55.94 -64.50
N GLU A 39 -24.87 -56.96 -63.68
CA GLU A 39 -23.59 -57.21 -63.00
C GLU A 39 -22.42 -57.47 -63.98
N ASP A 40 -22.74 -57.86 -65.21
CA ASP A 40 -21.81 -58.05 -66.33
C ASP A 40 -21.30 -56.73 -66.94
N ARG A 41 -22.03 -55.62 -66.74
CA ARG A 41 -21.72 -54.30 -67.31
C ARG A 41 -21.33 -53.26 -66.27
N VAL A 42 -21.76 -53.43 -65.03
CA VAL A 42 -21.56 -52.48 -63.95
C VAL A 42 -21.38 -53.19 -62.62
N GLY A 43 -20.52 -52.64 -61.75
CA GLY A 43 -20.28 -53.17 -60.41
C GLY A 43 -20.07 -52.06 -59.39
N VAL A 44 -20.05 -52.44 -58.12
CA VAL A 44 -19.60 -51.56 -57.04
C VAL A 44 -18.09 -51.39 -57.17
N ALA A 45 -17.65 -50.14 -57.32
CA ALA A 45 -16.25 -49.80 -57.42
C ALA A 45 -15.61 -49.62 -56.04
N ALA A 46 -16.35 -49.00 -55.12
CA ALA A 46 -15.88 -48.72 -53.77
C ALA A 46 -17.05 -48.54 -52.80
N VAL A 47 -16.88 -49.04 -51.57
CA VAL A 47 -17.73 -48.74 -50.41
C VAL A 47 -16.92 -47.82 -49.49
N ASN A 48 -17.16 -46.51 -49.59
CA ASN A 48 -16.37 -45.48 -48.92
C ASN A 48 -16.92 -45.06 -47.55
N GLY A 49 -18.19 -45.35 -47.28
CA GLY A 49 -18.83 -45.10 -46.00
C GLY A 49 -20.23 -45.73 -45.93
N PRO A 50 -20.92 -45.69 -44.78
CA PRO A 50 -22.24 -46.30 -44.59
C PRO A 50 -23.30 -45.81 -45.59
N SER A 51 -23.14 -44.58 -46.10
CA SER A 51 -24.03 -43.94 -47.08
C SER A 51 -23.27 -43.34 -48.27
N ALA A 52 -22.06 -43.84 -48.55
CA ALA A 52 -21.20 -43.33 -49.61
C ALA A 52 -20.60 -44.49 -50.44
N VAL A 53 -21.26 -44.84 -51.54
CA VAL A 53 -20.87 -45.95 -52.43
C VAL A 53 -20.57 -45.41 -53.82
N VAL A 54 -19.58 -45.97 -54.50
CA VAL A 54 -19.22 -45.65 -55.88
C VAL A 54 -19.51 -46.85 -56.77
N VAL A 55 -20.19 -46.60 -57.87
CA VAL A 55 -20.51 -47.58 -58.91
C VAL A 55 -19.68 -47.28 -60.15
N SER A 56 -19.23 -48.31 -60.86
CA SER A 56 -18.40 -48.19 -62.06
C SER A 56 -18.81 -49.21 -63.12
N GLY A 57 -18.87 -48.80 -64.38
CA GLY A 57 -19.15 -49.70 -65.49
C GLY A 57 -19.31 -48.98 -66.81
N ASP A 58 -20.01 -49.62 -67.74
CA ASP A 58 -20.42 -49.02 -69.02
C ASP A 58 -21.20 -47.71 -68.83
N GLU A 59 -20.90 -46.71 -69.64
CA GLU A 59 -21.48 -45.36 -69.49
C GLU A 59 -23.01 -45.34 -69.62
N ALA A 60 -23.58 -46.14 -70.53
CA ALA A 60 -25.03 -46.21 -70.68
C ALA A 60 -25.69 -46.88 -69.47
N ALA A 61 -25.08 -47.95 -68.93
CA ALA A 61 -25.56 -48.59 -67.70
C ALA A 61 -25.49 -47.64 -66.49
N ILE A 62 -24.43 -46.84 -66.37
CA ILE A 62 -24.29 -45.83 -65.31
C ILE A 62 -25.36 -44.74 -65.43
N ALA A 63 -25.68 -44.28 -66.65
CA ALA A 63 -26.73 -43.30 -66.87
C ALA A 63 -28.12 -43.82 -66.47
N GLU A 64 -28.42 -45.09 -66.72
CA GLU A 64 -29.66 -45.74 -66.25
C GLU A 64 -29.73 -45.77 -64.71
N ILE A 65 -28.62 -46.12 -64.04
CA ILE A 65 -28.56 -46.17 -62.57
C ILE A 65 -28.73 -44.78 -61.97
N GLU A 66 -28.07 -43.77 -62.55
CA GLU A 66 -28.19 -42.37 -62.12
C GLU A 66 -29.66 -41.89 -62.17
N GLY A 67 -30.39 -42.24 -63.24
CA GLY A 67 -31.81 -41.91 -63.38
C GLY A 67 -32.74 -42.65 -62.39
N ARG A 68 -32.30 -43.78 -61.83
CA ARG A 68 -33.09 -44.62 -60.91
C ARG A 68 -32.70 -44.50 -59.45
N ALA A 69 -31.57 -43.86 -59.13
CA ALA A 69 -31.00 -43.85 -57.79
C ALA A 69 -31.92 -43.19 -56.75
N GLY A 70 -32.70 -42.17 -57.13
CA GLY A 70 -33.64 -41.47 -56.23
C GLY A 70 -32.98 -40.71 -55.07
N VAL A 71 -31.64 -40.70 -55.01
CA VAL A 71 -30.81 -40.02 -54.01
C VAL A 71 -29.80 -39.12 -54.71
N ARG A 72 -29.06 -38.33 -53.93
CA ARG A 72 -27.99 -37.48 -54.47
C ARG A 72 -26.89 -38.34 -55.12
N THR A 73 -26.59 -38.05 -56.38
CA THR A 73 -25.52 -38.70 -57.14
C THR A 73 -24.51 -37.67 -57.65
N ARG A 74 -23.30 -38.11 -57.98
CA ARG A 74 -22.27 -37.29 -58.61
C ARG A 74 -21.39 -38.15 -59.52
N ARG A 75 -21.31 -37.79 -60.81
CA ARG A 75 -20.34 -38.39 -61.73
C ARG A 75 -18.91 -38.02 -61.34
N LEU A 76 -18.02 -39.01 -61.34
CA LEU A 76 -16.59 -38.80 -61.07
C LEU A 76 -15.86 -38.50 -62.39
N ARG A 77 -14.88 -37.60 -62.34
CA ARG A 77 -14.06 -37.24 -63.52
C ARG A 77 -12.98 -38.29 -63.73
N VAL A 78 -13.33 -39.36 -64.43
CA VAL A 78 -12.42 -40.46 -64.80
C VAL A 78 -12.59 -40.80 -66.26
N SER A 79 -11.52 -41.30 -66.89
CA SER A 79 -11.53 -41.73 -68.30
C SER A 79 -11.98 -43.18 -68.48
N HIS A 80 -11.95 -43.99 -67.41
CA HIS A 80 -12.27 -45.42 -67.43
C HIS A 80 -13.02 -45.82 -66.14
N ALA A 81 -13.80 -46.89 -66.22
CA ALA A 81 -14.55 -47.45 -65.09
C ALA A 81 -13.71 -48.43 -64.28
N PHE A 82 -12.88 -47.90 -63.38
CA PHE A 82 -12.04 -48.71 -62.50
C PHE A 82 -12.87 -49.57 -61.54
N HIS A 83 -12.38 -50.76 -61.18
CA HIS A 83 -13.08 -51.70 -60.28
C HIS A 83 -14.42 -52.21 -60.86
N SER A 84 -14.47 -52.42 -62.18
CA SER A 84 -15.67 -52.86 -62.91
C SER A 84 -15.38 -54.04 -63.85
N PRO A 85 -16.41 -54.71 -64.40
CA PRO A 85 -16.24 -55.73 -65.45
C PRO A 85 -15.39 -55.25 -66.64
N LEU A 86 -15.33 -53.94 -66.90
CA LEU A 86 -14.52 -53.39 -67.99
C LEU A 86 -13.00 -53.51 -67.77
N MET A 87 -12.55 -53.91 -66.57
CA MET A 87 -11.15 -54.20 -66.30
C MET A 87 -10.73 -55.61 -66.73
N GLU A 88 -11.67 -56.53 -66.98
CA GLU A 88 -11.39 -57.94 -67.33
C GLU A 88 -10.36 -58.10 -68.47
N PRO A 89 -10.41 -57.31 -69.58
CA PRO A 89 -9.51 -57.52 -70.71
C PRO A 89 -8.02 -57.33 -70.40
N MET A 90 -7.69 -56.54 -69.37
CA MET A 90 -6.29 -56.27 -69.02
C MET A 90 -5.72 -57.20 -67.93
N LEU A 91 -6.54 -58.03 -67.29
CA LEU A 91 -6.12 -58.75 -66.07
C LEU A 91 -5.02 -59.77 -66.33
N ALA A 92 -5.09 -60.50 -67.45
CA ALA A 92 -4.07 -61.48 -67.83
C ALA A 92 -2.71 -60.83 -68.11
N GLU A 93 -2.70 -59.74 -68.89
CA GLU A 93 -1.48 -58.97 -69.17
C GLU A 93 -0.93 -58.31 -67.91
N PHE A 94 -1.80 -57.88 -67.00
CA PHE A 94 -1.39 -57.31 -65.72
C PHE A 94 -0.73 -58.38 -64.83
N ALA A 95 -1.31 -59.57 -64.75
CA ALA A 95 -0.74 -60.70 -64.02
C ALA A 95 0.66 -61.07 -64.52
N GLU A 96 0.85 -61.11 -65.84
CA GLU A 96 2.16 -61.33 -66.46
C GLU A 96 3.13 -60.20 -66.11
N ALA A 97 2.70 -58.94 -66.25
CA ALA A 97 3.55 -57.77 -66.01
C ALA A 97 4.05 -57.66 -64.56
N ILE A 98 3.27 -58.14 -63.57
CA ILE A 98 3.67 -58.11 -62.15
C ILE A 98 4.36 -59.39 -61.69
N SER A 99 4.40 -60.46 -62.51
CA SER A 99 5.05 -61.73 -62.16
C SER A 99 6.55 -61.58 -61.84
N GLY A 100 7.22 -60.58 -62.42
CA GLY A 100 8.61 -60.25 -62.16
C GLY A 100 8.85 -59.36 -60.92
N VAL A 101 7.79 -58.97 -60.21
CA VAL A 101 7.91 -58.18 -58.97
C VAL A 101 8.10 -59.13 -57.78
N THR A 102 9.15 -58.92 -56.99
CA THR A 102 9.32 -59.63 -55.72
C THR A 102 8.43 -59.00 -54.65
N PHE A 103 7.52 -59.79 -54.09
CA PHE A 103 6.67 -59.37 -52.99
C PHE A 103 7.25 -59.86 -51.65
N HIS A 104 7.19 -59.00 -50.64
CA HIS A 104 7.63 -59.29 -49.28
C HIS A 104 6.46 -59.17 -48.33
N GLU A 105 6.46 -60.00 -47.27
CA GLU A 105 5.46 -59.89 -46.21
C GLU A 105 5.53 -58.48 -45.57
N PRO A 106 4.38 -57.85 -45.33
CA PRO A 106 4.35 -56.53 -44.73
C PRO A 106 4.78 -56.62 -43.26
N THR A 107 5.70 -55.74 -42.86
CA THR A 107 6.13 -55.62 -41.47
C THR A 107 5.18 -54.76 -40.62
N ILE A 108 4.32 -54.00 -41.28
CA ILE A 108 3.23 -53.20 -40.69
C ILE A 108 1.91 -53.89 -41.05
N PRO A 109 1.00 -54.15 -40.11
CA PRO A 109 -0.30 -54.73 -40.43
C PRO A 109 -1.04 -53.92 -41.50
N VAL A 110 -1.47 -54.58 -42.57
CA VAL A 110 -2.18 -53.96 -43.69
C VAL A 110 -3.62 -54.47 -43.71
N VAL A 111 -4.58 -53.57 -43.86
CA VAL A 111 -5.97 -53.94 -44.13
C VAL A 111 -6.14 -54.10 -45.64
N SER A 112 -6.63 -55.26 -46.07
CA SER A 112 -6.90 -55.55 -47.47
C SER A 112 -8.07 -54.71 -47.97
N ASN A 113 -7.85 -53.99 -49.07
CA ASN A 113 -8.90 -53.22 -49.73
C ASN A 113 -9.89 -54.09 -50.49
N VAL A 114 -9.58 -55.38 -50.69
CA VAL A 114 -10.49 -56.33 -51.35
C VAL A 114 -11.44 -56.96 -50.33
N SER A 115 -10.94 -57.36 -49.16
CA SER A 115 -11.74 -58.05 -48.13
C SER A 115 -12.27 -57.11 -47.04
N GLY A 116 -11.67 -55.92 -46.87
CA GLY A 116 -11.99 -55.00 -45.77
C GLY A 116 -11.50 -55.48 -44.40
N ARG A 117 -10.62 -56.48 -44.34
CA ARG A 117 -10.09 -57.08 -43.11
C ARG A 117 -8.57 -57.01 -43.07
N LEU A 118 -7.97 -57.19 -41.89
CA LEU A 118 -6.51 -57.38 -41.78
C LEU A 118 -6.06 -58.49 -42.72
N ALA A 119 -5.01 -58.24 -43.49
CA ALA A 119 -4.49 -59.18 -44.45
C ALA A 119 -3.87 -60.39 -43.74
N GLU A 120 -4.18 -61.59 -44.22
CA GLU A 120 -3.59 -62.82 -43.71
C GLU A 120 -2.16 -62.98 -44.25
N PRO A 121 -1.25 -63.66 -43.51
CA PRO A 121 0.08 -63.97 -44.01
C PRO A 121 0.03 -64.67 -45.38
N GLY A 122 0.83 -64.23 -46.34
CA GLY A 122 0.81 -64.76 -47.71
C GLY A 122 -0.17 -64.07 -48.65
N GLN A 123 -1.17 -63.33 -48.14
CA GLN A 123 -2.24 -62.78 -48.97
C GLN A 123 -1.74 -61.68 -49.92
N LEU A 124 -0.96 -60.73 -49.41
CA LEU A 124 -0.46 -59.59 -50.22
C LEU A 124 0.78 -59.93 -51.03
N THR A 125 1.41 -61.06 -50.72
CA THR A 125 2.60 -61.56 -51.43
C THR A 125 2.23 -62.44 -52.62
N ASP A 126 0.98 -62.88 -52.72
CA ASP A 126 0.43 -63.52 -53.91
C ASP A 126 0.08 -62.47 -54.99
N PRO A 127 0.67 -62.54 -56.21
CA PRO A 127 0.28 -61.68 -57.32
C PRO A 127 -1.21 -61.72 -57.66
N SER A 128 -1.90 -62.83 -57.40
CA SER A 128 -3.33 -63.00 -57.69
C SER A 128 -4.19 -61.97 -56.93
N TYR A 129 -3.79 -61.60 -55.71
CA TYR A 129 -4.44 -60.55 -54.92
C TYR A 129 -4.44 -59.20 -55.65
N TRP A 130 -3.33 -58.85 -56.29
CA TRP A 130 -3.21 -57.57 -56.98
C TRP A 130 -4.04 -57.53 -58.26
N VAL A 131 -4.19 -58.66 -58.94
CA VAL A 131 -5.09 -58.82 -60.09
C VAL A 131 -6.54 -58.67 -59.64
N GLU A 132 -6.92 -59.37 -58.56
CA GLU A 132 -8.25 -59.23 -57.95
C GLU A 132 -8.51 -57.78 -57.53
N HIS A 133 -7.54 -57.10 -56.91
CA HIS A 133 -7.66 -55.72 -56.46
C HIS A 133 -7.91 -54.72 -57.61
N VAL A 134 -7.50 -55.01 -58.85
CA VAL A 134 -7.83 -54.15 -60.00
C VAL A 134 -9.33 -54.21 -60.34
N ARG A 135 -9.94 -55.39 -60.15
CA ARG A 135 -11.31 -55.71 -60.58
C ARG A 135 -12.34 -55.57 -59.45
N GLY A 136 -11.99 -55.99 -58.23
CA GLY A 136 -12.86 -56.05 -57.07
C GLY A 136 -13.16 -54.69 -56.46
N ALA A 137 -14.27 -54.61 -55.73
CA ALA A 137 -14.70 -53.40 -55.04
C ALA A 137 -13.74 -53.02 -53.91
N VAL A 138 -13.41 -51.74 -53.78
CA VAL A 138 -12.59 -51.23 -52.68
C VAL A 138 -13.44 -51.12 -51.40
N ARG A 139 -13.14 -51.95 -50.40
CA ARG A 139 -13.81 -52.02 -49.09
C ARG A 139 -13.26 -51.00 -48.09
N PHE A 140 -13.24 -49.71 -48.45
CA PHE A 140 -12.61 -48.67 -47.64
C PHE A 140 -13.29 -48.50 -46.26
N ALA A 141 -14.63 -48.43 -46.22
CA ALA A 141 -15.38 -48.26 -44.98
C ALA A 141 -15.17 -49.43 -44.00
N ASP A 142 -15.22 -50.66 -44.52
CA ASP A 142 -14.94 -51.86 -43.74
C ASP A 142 -13.50 -51.87 -43.24
N GLY A 143 -12.57 -51.38 -44.06
CA GLY A 143 -11.17 -51.32 -43.67
C GLY A 143 -10.91 -50.34 -42.52
N VAL A 144 -11.60 -49.19 -42.51
CA VAL A 144 -11.59 -48.25 -41.38
C VAL A 144 -12.20 -48.92 -40.14
N ALA A 145 -13.31 -49.65 -40.29
CA ALA A 145 -13.91 -50.39 -39.17
C ALA A 145 -12.98 -51.48 -38.62
N ALA A 146 -12.30 -52.24 -39.47
CA ALA A 146 -11.36 -53.28 -39.08
C ALA A 146 -10.13 -52.71 -38.36
N ALA A 147 -9.56 -51.59 -38.82
CA ALA A 147 -8.46 -50.95 -38.09
C ALA A 147 -8.95 -50.28 -36.78
N ARG A 148 -10.22 -49.88 -36.67
CA ARG A 148 -10.79 -49.45 -35.38
C ARG A 148 -10.86 -50.61 -34.37
N THR A 149 -11.22 -51.83 -34.80
CA THR A 149 -11.27 -52.98 -33.88
C THR A 149 -9.89 -53.41 -33.38
N THR A 150 -8.82 -53.05 -34.08
CA THR A 150 -7.43 -53.22 -33.60
C THR A 150 -6.98 -52.12 -32.63
N GLY A 151 -7.86 -51.16 -32.31
CA GLY A 151 -7.58 -50.07 -31.36
C GLY A 151 -7.05 -48.78 -31.99
N ALA A 152 -7.10 -48.63 -33.33
CA ALA A 152 -6.67 -47.40 -33.98
C ALA A 152 -7.57 -46.22 -33.59
N LYS A 153 -6.95 -45.13 -33.12
CA LYS A 153 -7.64 -43.88 -32.71
C LYS A 153 -7.22 -42.66 -33.52
N ILE A 154 -6.08 -42.75 -34.21
CA ILE A 154 -5.50 -41.65 -34.98
C ILE A 154 -5.20 -42.15 -36.39
N TRP A 155 -5.63 -41.38 -37.38
CA TRP A 155 -5.57 -41.72 -38.79
C TRP A 155 -4.85 -40.62 -39.54
N ILE A 156 -3.88 -41.00 -40.36
CA ILE A 156 -3.12 -40.08 -41.20
C ILE A 156 -3.43 -40.39 -42.65
N GLU A 157 -3.96 -39.43 -43.39
CA GLU A 157 -4.11 -39.55 -44.84
C GLU A 157 -2.79 -39.15 -45.51
N VAL A 158 -2.09 -40.15 -46.05
CA VAL A 158 -0.86 -39.95 -46.82
C VAL A 158 -1.22 -39.74 -48.28
N GLY A 159 -1.07 -38.51 -48.77
CA GLY A 159 -1.47 -38.15 -50.12
C GLY A 159 -1.50 -36.65 -50.35
N PRO A 160 -1.87 -36.20 -51.56
CA PRO A 160 -1.81 -34.80 -51.98
C PRO A 160 -2.99 -33.92 -51.51
N ASP A 161 -4.00 -34.51 -50.85
CA ASP A 161 -5.20 -33.79 -50.39
C ASP A 161 -5.82 -34.52 -49.16
N ALA A 162 -6.98 -34.04 -48.70
CA ALA A 162 -7.69 -34.54 -47.52
C ALA A 162 -9.02 -35.28 -47.85
N THR A 163 -9.06 -36.01 -48.96
CA THR A 163 -10.33 -36.60 -49.47
C THR A 163 -10.77 -37.80 -48.63
N LEU A 164 -9.83 -38.67 -48.27
CA LEU A 164 -10.12 -39.88 -47.50
C LEU A 164 -10.43 -39.56 -46.02
N THR A 165 -9.90 -38.45 -45.51
CA THR A 165 -10.14 -37.96 -44.15
C THR A 165 -11.63 -37.76 -43.90
N ALA A 166 -12.32 -37.05 -44.80
CA ALA A 166 -13.76 -36.80 -44.66
C ALA A 166 -14.62 -38.07 -44.84
N LEU A 167 -14.14 -39.05 -45.61
CA LEU A 167 -14.81 -40.34 -45.79
C LEU A 167 -14.64 -41.21 -44.55
N ALA A 168 -13.42 -41.30 -44.02
CA ALA A 168 -13.11 -42.13 -42.86
C ALA A 168 -13.81 -41.62 -41.58
N GLN A 169 -14.02 -40.30 -41.44
CA GLN A 169 -14.83 -39.72 -40.35
C GLN A 169 -16.25 -40.27 -40.30
N GLN A 170 -16.85 -40.62 -41.44
CA GLN A 170 -18.21 -41.21 -41.49
C GLN A 170 -18.24 -42.65 -40.97
N SER A 171 -17.09 -43.33 -40.94
CA SER A 171 -16.95 -44.71 -40.47
C SER A 171 -16.37 -44.81 -39.05
N ALA A 172 -15.79 -43.72 -38.52
CA ALA A 172 -15.21 -43.66 -37.19
C ALA A 172 -15.29 -42.25 -36.59
N GLU A 173 -16.45 -41.91 -36.00
CA GLU A 173 -16.76 -40.56 -35.47
C GLU A 173 -15.83 -40.09 -34.34
N ASP A 174 -15.34 -41.02 -33.50
CA ASP A 174 -14.48 -40.72 -32.34
C ASP A 174 -12.97 -40.64 -32.68
N GLY A 175 -12.62 -40.76 -33.97
CA GLY A 175 -11.23 -40.79 -34.43
C GLY A 175 -10.63 -39.40 -34.66
N VAL A 176 -9.31 -39.28 -34.49
CA VAL A 176 -8.55 -38.11 -34.95
C VAL A 176 -8.08 -38.38 -36.38
N PHE A 177 -8.42 -37.49 -37.32
CA PHE A 177 -8.04 -37.64 -38.73
C PHE A 177 -7.21 -36.44 -39.18
N VAL A 178 -6.01 -36.72 -39.69
CA VAL A 178 -5.03 -35.71 -40.07
C VAL A 178 -4.58 -35.95 -41.51
N PRO A 179 -4.87 -35.03 -42.45
CA PRO A 179 -4.25 -35.09 -43.76
C PRO A 179 -2.79 -34.65 -43.69
N SER A 180 -1.90 -35.42 -44.31
CA SER A 180 -0.46 -35.09 -44.37
C SER A 180 -0.17 -33.87 -45.23
N THR A 181 -0.99 -33.61 -46.26
CA THR A 181 -0.90 -32.41 -47.10
C THR A 181 -2.30 -31.92 -47.52
N ARG A 182 -2.36 -30.72 -48.11
CA ARG A 182 -3.56 -30.19 -48.76
C ARG A 182 -3.18 -29.45 -50.03
N LYS A 183 -4.00 -29.58 -51.07
CA LYS A 183 -3.76 -28.95 -52.40
C LYS A 183 -3.70 -27.41 -52.38
N ASP A 184 -4.30 -26.78 -51.36
CA ASP A 184 -4.40 -25.32 -51.21
C ASP A 184 -3.31 -24.74 -50.29
N ARG A 185 -2.32 -25.56 -49.89
CA ARG A 185 -1.23 -25.17 -48.98
C ARG A 185 0.11 -25.64 -49.52
N ALA A 186 1.19 -24.94 -49.15
CA ALA A 186 2.55 -25.40 -49.43
C ALA A 186 2.83 -26.73 -48.71
N GLU A 187 3.32 -27.73 -49.43
CA GLU A 187 3.54 -29.09 -48.91
C GLU A 187 4.37 -29.12 -47.62
N PRO A 188 5.51 -28.39 -47.48
CA PRO A 188 6.28 -28.42 -46.24
C PRO A 188 5.51 -27.90 -45.03
N LEU A 189 4.75 -26.81 -45.20
CA LEU A 189 3.95 -26.23 -44.12
C LEU A 189 2.81 -27.15 -43.72
N ALA A 190 2.11 -27.73 -44.69
CA ALA A 190 1.02 -28.66 -44.43
C ALA A 190 1.50 -29.90 -43.67
N PHE A 191 2.67 -30.42 -44.05
CA PHE A 191 3.27 -31.58 -43.38
C PHE A 191 3.72 -31.27 -41.94
N VAL A 192 4.36 -30.12 -41.70
CA VAL A 192 4.74 -29.69 -40.34
C VAL A 192 3.50 -29.47 -39.46
N GLN A 193 2.45 -28.88 -40.01
CA GLN A 193 1.17 -28.71 -39.30
C GLN A 193 0.54 -30.06 -38.95
N ALA A 194 0.60 -31.04 -39.86
CA ALA A 194 0.13 -32.39 -39.58
C ALA A 194 0.91 -33.03 -38.43
N LEU A 195 2.24 -32.98 -38.45
CA LEU A 195 3.09 -33.46 -37.35
C LEU A 195 2.78 -32.76 -36.02
N GLY A 196 2.59 -31.44 -36.04
CA GLY A 196 2.19 -30.67 -34.87
C GLY A 196 0.83 -31.12 -34.31
N HIS A 197 -0.16 -31.36 -35.18
CA HIS A 197 -1.47 -31.87 -34.76
C HIS A 197 -1.36 -33.26 -34.12
N LEU A 198 -0.54 -34.14 -34.68
CA LEU A 198 -0.30 -35.48 -34.13
C LEU A 198 0.41 -35.38 -32.76
N HIS A 199 1.40 -34.49 -32.64
CA HIS A 199 2.14 -34.27 -31.39
C HIS A 199 1.24 -33.79 -30.25
N VAL A 200 0.39 -32.78 -30.51
CA VAL A 200 -0.56 -32.25 -29.51
C VAL A 200 -1.61 -33.28 -29.11
N ARG A 201 -1.89 -34.28 -29.96
CA ARG A 201 -2.77 -35.41 -29.67
C ARG A 201 -2.07 -36.57 -28.95
N GLY A 202 -0.80 -36.39 -28.57
CA GLY A 202 -0.04 -37.34 -27.77
C GLY A 202 0.74 -38.39 -28.57
N LEU A 203 0.85 -38.25 -29.90
CA LEU A 203 1.75 -39.10 -30.67
C LEU A 203 3.20 -38.62 -30.52
N ALA A 204 4.09 -39.56 -30.27
CA ALA A 204 5.52 -39.30 -30.30
C ALA A 204 5.95 -39.04 -31.76
N VAL A 205 6.37 -37.81 -32.03
CA VAL A 205 7.00 -37.43 -33.30
C VAL A 205 8.51 -37.46 -33.08
N ASP A 206 9.21 -38.16 -33.97
CA ASP A 206 10.68 -38.16 -33.99
C ASP A 206 11.18 -36.86 -34.62
N TRP A 207 11.31 -35.82 -33.78
CA TRP A 207 11.83 -34.53 -34.19
C TRP A 207 13.30 -34.58 -34.59
N GLU A 208 14.08 -35.54 -34.05
CA GLU A 208 15.49 -35.72 -34.43
C GLU A 208 15.60 -36.19 -35.89
N ALA A 209 14.78 -37.17 -36.28
CA ALA A 209 14.69 -37.61 -37.67
C ALA A 209 14.16 -36.51 -38.59
N PHE A 210 13.18 -35.72 -38.15
CA PHE A 210 12.62 -34.61 -38.94
C PHE A 210 13.65 -33.52 -39.24
N PHE A 211 14.50 -33.16 -38.27
CA PHE A 211 15.51 -32.12 -38.43
C PHE A 211 16.85 -32.63 -38.97
N ALA A 212 16.99 -33.91 -39.30
CA ALA A 212 18.22 -34.44 -39.89
C ALA A 212 18.41 -33.94 -41.34
N PRO A 213 19.59 -33.42 -41.73
CA PRO A 213 20.89 -33.38 -41.03
C PRO A 213 21.20 -32.04 -40.32
N ALA A 214 20.25 -31.09 -40.28
CA ALA A 214 20.49 -29.72 -39.84
C ALA A 214 20.91 -29.58 -38.37
N ARG A 215 20.62 -30.57 -37.51
CA ARG A 215 21.00 -30.63 -36.08
C ARG A 215 20.86 -29.28 -35.35
N PRO A 216 19.66 -28.69 -35.31
CA PRO A 216 19.44 -27.37 -34.72
C PRO A 216 19.73 -27.37 -33.23
N SER A 217 20.23 -26.25 -32.71
CA SER A 217 20.41 -26.03 -31.27
C SER A 217 19.06 -25.82 -30.58
N HIS A 218 18.88 -26.43 -29.41
CA HIS A 218 17.74 -26.12 -28.54
C HIS A 218 17.90 -24.71 -27.98
N VAL A 219 16.82 -23.94 -27.98
CA VAL A 219 16.75 -22.62 -27.36
C VAL A 219 15.76 -22.67 -26.21
N ASP A 220 16.09 -22.03 -25.10
CA ASP A 220 15.16 -21.91 -23.97
C ASP A 220 14.00 -20.99 -24.38
N LEU A 221 12.78 -21.51 -24.24
CA LEU A 221 11.57 -20.72 -24.35
C LEU A 221 11.12 -20.29 -22.94
N PRO A 222 10.28 -19.24 -22.83
CA PRO A 222 9.63 -18.91 -21.57
C PRO A 222 9.04 -20.17 -20.92
N THR A 223 9.25 -20.29 -19.61
CA THR A 223 8.77 -21.45 -18.84
C THR A 223 7.24 -21.46 -18.80
N TYR A 224 6.66 -22.56 -18.29
CA TYR A 224 5.21 -22.70 -18.13
C TYR A 224 4.63 -21.46 -17.43
N ALA A 225 3.63 -20.83 -18.05
CA ALA A 225 2.91 -19.72 -17.46
C ALA A 225 2.05 -20.23 -16.30
N PHE A 226 2.65 -20.37 -15.12
CA PHE A 226 1.94 -20.75 -13.91
C PHE A 226 0.76 -19.79 -13.72
N GLN A 227 -0.39 -20.29 -13.28
CA GLN A 227 -1.55 -19.44 -13.00
C GLN A 227 -1.35 -18.56 -11.75
N HIS A 228 -0.19 -18.71 -11.06
CA HIS A 228 0.20 -18.00 -9.84
C HIS A 228 -0.87 -18.01 -8.73
N GLN A 229 -1.71 -19.05 -8.69
CA GLN A 229 -2.69 -19.24 -7.63
C GLN A 229 -1.99 -19.73 -6.35
N ARG A 230 -2.29 -19.06 -5.24
CA ARG A 230 -1.63 -19.27 -3.95
C ARG A 230 -2.26 -20.45 -3.21
N TYR A 231 -1.78 -21.65 -3.46
CA TYR A 231 -2.17 -22.87 -2.75
C TYR A 231 -1.22 -23.18 -1.58
N TRP A 232 -1.15 -22.27 -0.62
CA TRP A 232 -0.40 -22.50 0.62
C TRP A 232 -1.34 -23.05 1.68
N ILE A 233 -0.88 -24.04 2.46
CA ILE A 233 -1.48 -24.31 3.77
C ILE A 233 -1.08 -23.11 4.62
N SER A 234 -1.94 -22.08 4.60
CA SER A 234 -1.89 -21.06 5.63
C SER A 234 -2.14 -21.81 6.93
N GLU A 235 -1.12 -21.94 7.77
CA GLU A 235 -1.39 -22.17 9.18
C GLU A 235 -2.39 -21.09 9.54
N ARG A 236 -3.66 -21.47 9.76
CA ARG A 236 -4.49 -20.70 10.69
C ARG A 236 -3.57 -20.59 11.88
N ALA A 237 -3.08 -19.38 12.16
CA ALA A 237 -2.34 -19.12 13.38
C ALA A 237 -3.21 -19.75 14.44
N GLY A 238 -2.77 -20.91 14.93
CA GLY A 238 -3.55 -21.68 15.86
C GLY A 238 -3.84 -20.70 16.97
N ALA A 239 -5.10 -20.59 17.36
CA ALA A 239 -5.39 -20.21 18.72
C ALA A 239 -4.56 -21.18 19.58
N GLY A 240 -3.31 -20.82 19.88
CA GLY A 240 -2.61 -21.36 21.03
C GLY A 240 -3.58 -21.18 22.17
N ASP A 241 -3.73 -22.20 23.00
CA ASP A 241 -4.77 -22.31 24.02
C ASP A 241 -4.98 -20.97 24.76
N MET A 242 -5.89 -20.14 24.24
CA MET A 242 -6.11 -18.77 24.74
C MET A 242 -6.62 -18.88 26.18
N ALA A 243 -7.40 -19.94 26.45
CA ALA A 243 -7.83 -20.30 27.79
C ALA A 243 -6.65 -20.67 28.70
N GLY A 244 -5.63 -21.37 28.19
CA GLY A 244 -4.36 -21.63 28.87
C GLY A 244 -3.55 -20.36 29.21
N ALA A 245 -3.74 -19.28 28.45
CA ALA A 245 -3.18 -17.95 28.71
C ALA A 245 -4.10 -17.03 29.54
N GLY A 246 -5.28 -17.51 29.95
CA GLY A 246 -6.27 -16.74 30.71
C GLY A 246 -7.07 -15.71 29.88
N LEU A 247 -7.04 -15.82 28.55
CA LEU A 247 -7.74 -14.94 27.61
C LEU A 247 -8.96 -15.67 27.02
N ALA A 248 -10.10 -14.99 26.86
CA ALA A 248 -11.24 -15.55 26.14
C ALA A 248 -11.05 -15.33 24.63
N ALA A 249 -11.28 -16.37 23.83
CA ALA A 249 -11.24 -16.26 22.38
C ALA A 249 -12.39 -15.37 21.87
N PHE A 250 -12.10 -14.51 20.90
CA PHE A 250 -13.08 -13.62 20.27
C PHE A 250 -13.12 -13.89 18.77
N ASP A 251 -14.29 -14.22 18.23
CA ASP A 251 -14.45 -14.61 16.83
C ASP A 251 -14.65 -13.38 15.92
N HIS A 252 -13.54 -12.76 15.51
CA HIS A 252 -13.55 -11.59 14.65
C HIS A 252 -12.32 -11.55 13.71
N PRO A 253 -12.39 -11.00 12.48
CA PRO A 253 -11.25 -10.96 11.56
C PRO A 253 -10.06 -10.11 12.04
N LEU A 254 -10.31 -9.08 12.86
CA LEU A 254 -9.29 -8.13 13.35
C LEU A 254 -8.96 -8.28 14.84
N LEU A 255 -9.79 -8.98 15.62
CA LEU A 255 -9.65 -9.18 17.06
C LEU A 255 -9.69 -10.67 17.36
N SER A 256 -8.80 -11.15 18.22
CA SER A 256 -8.65 -12.58 18.50
C SER A 256 -8.96 -12.95 19.96
N ALA A 257 -8.91 -11.98 20.87
CA ALA A 257 -9.18 -12.22 22.28
C ALA A 257 -9.81 -11.03 22.98
N VAL A 258 -10.51 -11.33 24.07
CA VAL A 258 -11.08 -10.38 25.02
C VAL A 258 -10.67 -10.74 26.45
N THR A 259 -10.47 -9.74 27.29
CA THR A 259 -10.04 -9.91 28.69
C THR A 259 -10.63 -8.82 29.57
N GLU A 260 -11.23 -9.22 30.67
CA GLU A 260 -11.69 -8.32 31.72
C GLU A 260 -10.56 -8.01 32.70
N VAL A 261 -10.37 -6.74 33.04
CA VAL A 261 -9.33 -6.30 33.98
C VAL A 261 -9.83 -6.49 35.41
N ALA A 262 -9.19 -7.39 36.17
CA ALA A 262 -9.55 -7.65 37.56
C ALA A 262 -9.48 -6.38 38.43
N GLY A 263 -10.50 -6.15 39.24
CA GLY A 263 -10.59 -4.96 40.11
C GLY A 263 -11.22 -3.73 39.45
N GLY A 264 -11.67 -3.82 38.19
CA GLY A 264 -12.47 -2.80 37.51
C GLY A 264 -13.45 -3.40 36.50
N GLU A 265 -14.31 -2.57 35.90
CA GLU A 265 -15.21 -2.96 34.80
C GLU A 265 -14.62 -2.67 33.40
N SER A 266 -13.28 -2.65 33.29
CA SER A 266 -12.61 -2.38 32.01
C SER A 266 -12.38 -3.67 31.23
N VAL A 267 -12.56 -3.59 29.92
CA VAL A 267 -12.44 -4.73 29.00
C VAL A 267 -11.42 -4.40 27.92
N ILE A 268 -10.50 -5.31 27.65
CA ILE A 268 -9.46 -5.16 26.63
C ILE A 268 -9.67 -6.22 25.55
N PHE A 269 -9.80 -5.78 24.30
CA PHE A 269 -9.77 -6.66 23.13
C PHE A 269 -8.39 -6.58 22.50
N SER A 270 -7.84 -7.72 22.10
CA SER A 270 -6.52 -7.81 21.49
C SER A 270 -6.58 -8.48 20.13
N GLY A 271 -5.78 -7.99 19.20
CA GLY A 271 -5.67 -8.50 17.85
C GLY A 271 -4.30 -8.26 17.23
N ARG A 272 -4.10 -8.83 16.03
CA ARG A 272 -2.88 -8.64 15.24
C ARG A 272 -3.27 -8.36 13.78
N LEU A 273 -2.80 -7.22 13.27
CA LEU A 273 -3.03 -6.77 11.91
C LEU A 273 -1.78 -6.99 11.06
N SER A 274 -1.91 -7.71 9.95
CA SER A 274 -0.80 -7.95 9.04
C SER A 274 -1.33 -8.27 7.65
N VAL A 275 -0.72 -7.71 6.61
CA VAL A 275 -1.03 -8.05 5.21
C VAL A 275 -0.78 -9.54 4.89
N ALA A 276 0.02 -10.24 5.71
CA ALA A 276 0.23 -11.67 5.56
C ALA A 276 -0.95 -12.50 6.07
N THR A 277 -1.61 -12.04 7.15
CA THR A 277 -2.71 -12.76 7.80
C THR A 277 -4.08 -12.31 7.28
N GLN A 278 -4.23 -11.01 7.00
CA GLN A 278 -5.41 -10.41 6.37
C GLN A 278 -4.98 -9.70 5.07
N PRO A 279 -4.89 -10.43 3.93
CA PRO A 279 -4.37 -9.87 2.67
C PRO A 279 -5.13 -8.66 2.14
N TRP A 280 -6.44 -8.58 2.41
CA TRP A 280 -7.27 -7.45 1.99
C TRP A 280 -6.83 -6.12 2.62
N LEU A 281 -6.08 -6.12 3.72
CA LEU A 281 -5.53 -4.89 4.28
C LEU A 281 -4.55 -4.19 3.32
N ALA A 282 -3.91 -4.93 2.41
CA ALA A 282 -3.03 -4.35 1.39
C ALA A 282 -3.80 -3.64 0.27
N ASP A 283 -5.10 -3.92 0.12
CA ASP A 283 -5.97 -3.31 -0.89
C ASP A 283 -6.44 -1.90 -0.47
N HIS A 284 -5.99 -1.37 0.66
CA HIS A 284 -6.27 0.00 1.08
C HIS A 284 -4.98 0.78 1.28
N ALA A 285 -4.56 1.46 0.22
CA ALA A 285 -3.44 2.38 0.25
C ALA A 285 -3.87 3.79 -0.16
N VAL A 286 -3.21 4.81 0.41
CA VAL A 286 -3.41 6.21 0.05
C VAL A 286 -2.03 6.84 -0.12
N ASN A 287 -1.78 7.47 -1.27
CA ASN A 287 -0.51 8.08 -1.64
C ASN A 287 0.69 7.13 -1.41
N GLY A 288 0.62 5.91 -1.96
CA GLY A 288 1.66 4.88 -1.89
C GLY A 288 1.80 4.17 -0.55
N THR A 289 0.91 4.44 0.41
CA THR A 289 1.06 4.01 1.79
C THR A 289 -0.10 3.12 2.25
N ILE A 290 0.17 1.90 2.69
CA ILE A 290 -0.84 0.98 3.22
C ILE A 290 -1.23 1.41 4.64
N LEU A 291 -2.51 1.72 4.84
CA LEU A 291 -3.04 2.11 6.15
C LEU A 291 -4.36 1.42 6.45
N LEU A 292 -4.63 1.20 7.73
CA LEU A 292 -5.92 0.69 8.20
C LEU A 292 -7.00 1.75 7.93
N PRO A 293 -8.08 1.44 7.19
CA PRO A 293 -9.12 2.41 6.87
C PRO A 293 -9.84 2.92 8.13
N GLY A 294 -10.34 4.15 8.07
CA GLY A 294 -11.13 4.75 9.15
C GLY A 294 -12.34 3.90 9.57
N THR A 295 -12.90 3.15 8.62
CA THR A 295 -14.03 2.24 8.81
C THR A 295 -13.69 1.02 9.65
N ALA A 296 -12.43 0.58 9.65
CA ALA A 296 -12.00 -0.52 10.51
C ALA A 296 -11.93 -0.10 11.99
N PHE A 297 -11.57 1.15 12.29
CA PHE A 297 -11.66 1.67 13.67
C PHE A 297 -13.11 1.71 14.15
N LEU A 298 -14.05 2.09 13.29
CA LEU A 298 -15.46 2.07 13.62
C LEU A 298 -15.96 0.64 13.88
N GLU A 299 -15.61 -0.32 13.01
CA GLU A 299 -15.94 -1.73 13.21
C GLU A 299 -15.42 -2.26 14.54
N LEU A 300 -14.15 -1.98 14.88
CA LEU A 300 -13.57 -2.33 16.19
C LEU A 300 -14.36 -1.74 17.36
N ALA A 301 -14.79 -0.48 17.25
CA ALA A 301 -15.58 0.19 18.28
C ALA A 301 -17.00 -0.37 18.41
N LEU A 302 -17.66 -0.69 17.29
CA LEU A 302 -18.98 -1.30 17.25
C LEU A 302 -18.96 -2.70 17.88
N GLN A 303 -17.97 -3.54 17.54
CA GLN A 303 -17.83 -4.87 18.13
C GLN A 303 -17.54 -4.81 19.63
N ALA A 304 -16.61 -3.96 20.05
CA ALA A 304 -16.30 -3.77 21.47
C ALA A 304 -17.53 -3.25 22.23
N GLY A 305 -18.28 -2.31 21.65
CA GLY A 305 -19.52 -1.78 22.21
C GLY A 305 -20.63 -2.82 22.33
N GLN A 306 -20.81 -3.67 21.32
CA GLN A 306 -21.78 -4.76 21.35
C GLN A 306 -21.47 -5.75 22.48
N GLU A 307 -20.21 -6.15 22.61
CA GLU A 307 -19.77 -7.12 23.62
C GLU A 307 -19.98 -6.62 25.06
N VAL A 308 -19.72 -5.33 25.32
CA VAL A 308 -19.89 -4.72 26.66
C VAL A 308 -21.29 -4.16 26.92
N GLY A 309 -22.26 -4.43 26.04
CA GLY A 309 -23.65 -3.96 26.18
C GLY A 309 -23.84 -2.45 26.00
N SER A 310 -22.91 -1.77 25.31
CA SER A 310 -22.95 -0.34 24.96
C SER A 310 -22.84 -0.15 23.43
N PRO A 311 -23.84 -0.58 22.64
CA PRO A 311 -23.72 -0.74 21.19
C PRO A 311 -23.78 0.57 20.39
N LEU A 312 -24.04 1.71 21.04
CA LEU A 312 -24.00 3.02 20.38
C LEU A 312 -22.61 3.63 20.55
N VAL A 313 -21.94 3.90 19.43
CA VAL A 313 -20.76 4.76 19.40
C VAL A 313 -21.25 6.21 19.39
N LYS A 314 -21.22 6.87 20.56
CA LYS A 314 -21.60 8.29 20.68
C LYS A 314 -20.65 9.17 19.90
N GLU A 315 -19.36 8.93 20.08
CA GLU A 315 -18.28 9.62 19.39
C GLU A 315 -17.08 8.68 19.27
N LEU A 316 -16.38 8.72 18.13
CA LEU A 316 -15.08 8.10 17.92
C LEU A 316 -14.23 9.02 17.04
N THR A 317 -13.17 9.58 17.62
CA THR A 317 -12.26 10.50 16.95
C THR A 317 -10.94 9.81 16.64
N LEU A 318 -10.51 9.87 15.37
CA LEU A 318 -9.27 9.29 14.86
C LEU A 318 -8.13 10.31 15.02
N GLN A 319 -7.15 9.97 15.86
CA GLN A 319 -6.04 10.84 16.25
C GLN A 319 -4.81 10.63 15.38
N ALA A 320 -4.51 9.38 15.00
CA ALA A 320 -3.33 9.02 14.24
C ALA A 320 -3.63 7.86 13.28
N PRO A 321 -3.17 7.91 12.01
CA PRO A 321 -3.31 6.80 11.09
C PRO A 321 -2.55 5.56 11.60
N LEU A 322 -3.08 4.36 11.34
CA LEU A 322 -2.38 3.10 11.63
C LEU A 322 -1.81 2.53 10.34
N LEU A 323 -0.50 2.66 10.20
CA LEU A 323 0.25 2.21 9.03
C LEU A 323 0.63 0.73 9.14
N LEU A 324 0.40 0.01 8.04
CA LEU A 324 0.65 -1.43 7.98
C LEU A 324 1.89 -1.69 7.13
N PRO A 325 2.94 -2.32 7.70
CA PRO A 325 4.12 -2.64 6.91
C PRO A 325 3.83 -3.77 5.93
N ALA A 326 4.54 -3.78 4.79
CA ALA A 326 4.47 -4.86 3.82
C ALA A 326 4.93 -6.23 4.39
N GLY A 327 5.73 -6.21 5.46
CA GLY A 327 6.16 -7.40 6.21
C GLY A 327 6.08 -7.17 7.73
N GLY A 328 5.76 -8.22 8.49
CA GLY A 328 5.49 -8.10 9.93
C GLY A 328 4.02 -7.78 10.23
N GLY A 329 3.73 -7.22 11.40
CA GLY A 329 2.37 -6.85 11.79
C GLY A 329 2.33 -5.74 12.84
N ARG A 330 1.12 -5.31 13.19
CA ARG A 330 0.83 -4.43 14.31
C ARG A 330 0.00 -5.19 15.33
N GLN A 331 0.41 -5.14 16.59
CA GLN A 331 -0.44 -5.57 17.70
C GLN A 331 -1.46 -4.46 17.96
N VAL A 332 -2.72 -4.80 18.14
CA VAL A 332 -3.80 -3.84 18.39
C VAL A 332 -4.49 -4.16 19.70
N GLN A 333 -4.80 -3.12 20.46
CA GLN A 333 -5.62 -3.19 21.66
C GLN A 333 -6.78 -2.20 21.59
N VAL A 334 -7.99 -2.68 21.86
CA VAL A 334 -9.17 -1.84 22.09
C VAL A 334 -9.46 -1.89 23.58
N VAL A 335 -9.35 -0.75 24.24
CA VAL A 335 -9.57 -0.62 25.69
C VAL A 335 -10.90 0.07 25.90
N VAL A 336 -11.83 -0.62 26.56
CA VAL A 336 -13.12 -0.06 26.99
C VAL A 336 -13.07 0.14 28.50
N GLY A 337 -13.32 1.37 28.95
CA GLY A 337 -13.35 1.73 30.36
C GLY A 337 -14.60 1.24 31.10
N ALA A 338 -14.58 1.41 32.42
CA ALA A 338 -15.76 1.22 33.27
C ALA A 338 -16.90 2.18 32.86
N ALA A 339 -18.14 1.78 33.12
CA ALA A 339 -19.28 2.66 32.92
C ALA A 339 -19.26 3.81 33.94
N ASP A 340 -19.47 5.04 33.47
CA ASP A 340 -19.67 6.19 34.34
C ASP A 340 -21.10 6.22 34.92
N ALA A 341 -21.41 7.24 35.72
CA ALA A 341 -22.73 7.40 36.33
C ALA A 341 -23.89 7.57 35.31
N SER A 342 -23.58 7.90 34.05
CA SER A 342 -24.54 7.99 32.95
C SER A 342 -24.70 6.69 32.16
N GLY A 343 -23.90 5.66 32.48
CA GLY A 343 -23.81 4.42 31.72
C GLY A 343 -22.98 4.54 30.44
N ALA A 344 -22.21 5.62 30.27
CA ALA A 344 -21.27 5.77 29.15
C ALA A 344 -19.93 5.14 29.50
N ARG A 345 -19.25 4.57 28.50
CA ARG A 345 -17.92 3.95 28.64
C ARG A 345 -16.94 4.65 27.71
N SER A 346 -15.74 4.95 28.18
CA SER A 346 -14.67 5.40 27.29
C SER A 346 -14.18 4.24 26.42
N ILE A 347 -13.73 4.54 25.21
CA ILE A 347 -13.05 3.59 24.32
C ILE A 347 -11.77 4.23 23.77
N ALA A 348 -10.70 3.44 23.69
CA ALA A 348 -9.47 3.85 23.02
C ALA A 348 -8.84 2.69 22.25
N ILE A 349 -8.38 2.94 21.03
CA ILE A 349 -7.77 1.96 20.14
C ILE A 349 -6.29 2.30 19.99
N HIS A 350 -5.43 1.34 20.32
CA HIS A 350 -3.98 1.49 20.30
C HIS A 350 -3.33 0.45 19.42
N SER A 351 -2.14 0.77 18.89
CA SER A 351 -1.29 -0.23 18.26
C SER A 351 0.19 -0.04 18.60
N ARG A 352 0.97 -1.11 18.38
CA ARG A 352 2.43 -1.07 18.42
C ARG A 352 3.02 -2.05 17.40
N ALA A 353 4.31 -1.95 17.12
CA ALA A 353 5.01 -2.91 16.26
C ALA A 353 4.97 -4.33 16.85
N ASP A 354 4.75 -5.32 16.00
CA ASP A 354 4.80 -6.72 16.40
C ASP A 354 6.24 -7.16 16.70
N GLY A 355 6.42 -7.97 17.75
CA GLY A 355 7.74 -8.42 18.23
C GLY A 355 8.48 -7.42 19.13
N ASP A 356 7.98 -6.18 19.28
CA ASP A 356 8.53 -5.18 20.19
C ASP A 356 7.73 -5.14 21.51
N SER A 357 8.08 -6.04 22.44
CA SER A 357 7.39 -6.16 23.72
C SER A 357 7.58 -4.94 24.64
N ALA A 358 8.65 -4.16 24.42
CA ALA A 358 8.97 -2.93 25.16
C ALA A 358 8.53 -1.65 24.41
N GLY A 359 8.03 -1.77 23.18
CA GLY A 359 7.60 -0.66 22.35
C GLY A 359 6.41 0.11 22.91
N THR A 360 6.41 1.42 22.66
CA THR A 360 5.34 2.34 23.07
C THR A 360 4.06 2.08 22.27
N TRP A 361 2.92 2.08 22.95
CA TRP A 361 1.61 2.03 22.30
C TRP A 361 1.24 3.40 21.74
N THR A 362 0.94 3.46 20.45
CA THR A 362 0.37 4.64 19.80
C THR A 362 -1.14 4.56 19.90
N ARG A 363 -1.78 5.63 20.39
CA ARG A 363 -3.24 5.75 20.37
C ARG A 363 -3.69 6.28 19.02
N HIS A 364 -4.55 5.53 18.34
CA HIS A 364 -5.05 5.85 17.02
C HIS A 364 -6.47 6.42 17.04
N ALA A 365 -7.29 5.99 17.99
CA ALA A 365 -8.65 6.49 18.14
C ALA A 365 -9.05 6.54 19.61
N GLU A 366 -9.91 7.49 19.96
CA GLU A 366 -10.58 7.55 21.26
C GLU A 366 -12.03 8.01 21.13
N GLY A 367 -12.86 7.68 22.11
CA GLY A 367 -14.27 8.02 22.04
C GLY A 367 -15.09 7.56 23.24
N ALA A 368 -16.40 7.57 23.05
CA ALA A 368 -17.38 7.17 24.05
C ALA A 368 -18.44 6.23 23.45
N LEU A 369 -18.74 5.18 24.21
CA LEU A 369 -19.80 4.22 23.98
C LEU A 369 -20.93 4.47 24.98
N SER A 370 -22.15 4.07 24.64
CA SER A 370 -23.25 4.07 25.61
C SER A 370 -24.28 2.99 25.33
N ALA A 371 -24.97 2.58 26.38
CA ALA A 371 -26.27 1.93 26.23
C ALA A 371 -27.22 2.89 25.50
N ALA A 372 -27.93 2.38 24.50
CA ALA A 372 -28.91 3.18 23.78
C ALA A 372 -30.23 2.42 23.65
N ALA A 373 -31.34 3.14 23.80
CA ALA A 373 -32.66 2.57 23.54
C ALA A 373 -32.78 2.19 22.05
N PRO A 374 -33.54 1.13 21.69
CA PRO A 374 -33.87 0.83 20.30
C PRO A 374 -34.47 2.08 19.65
N ALA A 375 -33.85 2.58 18.59
CA ALA A 375 -34.37 3.66 17.77
C ALA A 375 -34.85 3.05 16.45
N PRO A 376 -35.98 3.49 15.88
CA PRO A 376 -36.37 3.09 14.53
C PRO A 376 -35.26 3.51 13.54
N ALA A 377 -34.86 2.59 12.68
CA ALA A 377 -33.89 2.84 11.62
C ALA A 377 -34.60 2.90 10.28
N ASP A 378 -34.25 3.89 9.46
CA ASP A 378 -34.78 4.03 8.11
C ASP A 378 -34.30 2.87 7.22
N GLY A 379 -35.22 2.19 6.54
CA GLY A 379 -34.92 1.24 5.48
C GLY A 379 -34.68 1.91 4.12
N LEU A 380 -34.19 1.12 3.16
CA LEU A 380 -33.99 1.50 1.76
C LEU A 380 -34.68 0.49 0.81
N GLU A 381 -35.97 0.23 1.06
CA GLU A 381 -36.75 -0.79 0.33
C GLU A 381 -37.07 -0.38 -1.11
N GLN A 382 -37.26 0.92 -1.36
CA GLN A 382 -37.50 1.45 -2.70
C GLN A 382 -36.17 1.63 -3.45
N TRP A 383 -35.92 0.76 -4.44
CA TRP A 383 -34.70 0.79 -5.23
C TRP A 383 -34.94 0.52 -6.73
N PRO A 384 -34.28 1.25 -7.67
CA PRO A 384 -33.45 2.43 -7.42
C PRO A 384 -34.25 3.57 -6.78
N PRO A 385 -33.59 4.51 -6.08
CA PRO A 385 -34.27 5.58 -5.34
C PRO A 385 -35.17 6.41 -6.27
N ALA A 386 -36.44 6.58 -5.91
CA ALA A 386 -37.36 7.36 -6.74
C ALA A 386 -36.92 8.81 -6.89
N GLY A 387 -36.92 9.29 -8.13
CA GLY A 387 -36.53 10.66 -8.49
C GLY A 387 -35.03 10.94 -8.40
N ALA A 388 -34.18 9.91 -8.35
CA ALA A 388 -32.73 10.06 -8.40
C ALA A 388 -32.20 9.81 -9.82
N ASP A 389 -31.21 10.59 -10.24
CA ASP A 389 -30.51 10.45 -11.52
C ASP A 389 -29.33 9.50 -11.36
N ALA A 390 -29.11 8.62 -12.34
CA ALA A 390 -27.97 7.71 -12.33
C ALA A 390 -26.65 8.48 -12.51
N VAL A 391 -25.64 8.11 -11.74
CA VAL A 391 -24.26 8.60 -11.85
C VAL A 391 -23.44 7.53 -12.57
N ASP A 392 -22.67 7.93 -13.58
CA ASP A 392 -21.76 7.01 -14.25
C ASP A 392 -20.59 6.68 -13.31
N VAL A 393 -20.45 5.40 -12.98
CA VAL A 393 -19.37 4.87 -12.13
C VAL A 393 -18.28 4.19 -12.96
N SER A 394 -18.38 4.19 -14.28
CA SER A 394 -17.35 3.68 -15.18
C SER A 394 -16.06 4.49 -15.00
N GLY A 395 -14.95 3.82 -14.67
CA GLY A 395 -13.66 4.49 -14.40
C GLY A 395 -13.58 5.17 -13.02
N ALA A 396 -14.54 4.97 -12.12
CA ALA A 396 -14.53 5.54 -10.76
C ALA A 396 -13.20 5.29 -10.03
N TYR A 397 -12.64 4.08 -10.14
CA TYR A 397 -11.40 3.72 -9.46
C TYR A 397 -10.13 4.27 -10.14
N GLU A 398 -10.18 4.59 -11.43
CA GLU A 398 -9.10 5.33 -12.10
C GLU A 398 -9.07 6.78 -11.59
N LEU A 399 -10.24 7.40 -11.44
CA LEU A 399 -10.38 8.74 -10.86
C LEU A 399 -9.94 8.80 -9.39
N LEU A 400 -10.30 7.79 -8.59
CA LEU A 400 -9.85 7.69 -7.20
C LEU A 400 -8.33 7.47 -7.10
N LEU A 401 -7.75 6.68 -8.02
CA LEU A 401 -6.30 6.52 -8.12
C LEU A 401 -5.60 7.85 -8.43
N ASP A 402 -6.13 8.66 -9.35
CA ASP A 402 -5.61 10.00 -9.67
C ASP A 402 -5.69 10.96 -8.47
N MET A 403 -6.66 10.74 -7.57
CA MET A 403 -6.80 11.44 -6.29
C MET A 403 -5.92 10.86 -5.17
N GLY A 404 -5.08 9.86 -5.47
CA GLY A 404 -4.16 9.22 -4.53
C GLY A 404 -4.74 8.03 -3.75
N TYR A 405 -5.94 7.55 -4.06
CA TYR A 405 -6.50 6.35 -3.45
C TYR A 405 -6.16 5.10 -4.26
N GLU A 406 -5.29 4.26 -3.70
CA GLU A 406 -4.88 2.98 -4.27
C GLU A 406 -5.74 1.86 -3.69
N TYR A 407 -6.98 1.78 -4.18
CA TYR A 407 -7.90 0.71 -3.80
C TYR A 407 -7.66 -0.56 -4.62
N GLY A 408 -7.35 -1.66 -3.95
CA GLY A 408 -7.28 -3.00 -4.52
C GLY A 408 -8.65 -3.69 -4.59
N PRO A 409 -8.71 -4.93 -5.13
CA PRO A 409 -9.97 -5.60 -5.49
C PRO A 409 -11.02 -5.67 -4.38
N VAL A 410 -10.63 -5.81 -3.11
CA VAL A 410 -11.59 -5.90 -1.99
C VAL A 410 -12.26 -4.55 -1.66
N PHE A 411 -11.60 -3.43 -1.96
CA PHE A 411 -12.16 -2.09 -1.77
C PHE A 411 -12.87 -1.55 -3.02
N GLN A 412 -12.79 -2.27 -4.15
CA GLN A 412 -13.45 -1.88 -5.40
C GLN A 412 -14.91 -2.38 -5.49
N GLY A 413 -15.71 -2.11 -4.45
CA GLY A 413 -17.05 -2.68 -4.31
C GLY A 413 -18.19 -1.90 -4.97
N LEU A 414 -17.99 -0.67 -5.45
CA LEU A 414 -19.04 0.20 -5.98
C LEU A 414 -19.63 -0.36 -7.29
N GLN A 415 -20.92 -0.72 -7.27
CA GLN A 415 -21.63 -1.30 -8.41
C GLN A 415 -22.41 -0.25 -9.20
N ALA A 416 -23.12 0.63 -8.50
CA ALA A 416 -23.96 1.65 -9.10
C ALA A 416 -24.14 2.82 -8.13
N ALA A 417 -24.38 4.02 -8.68
CA ALA A 417 -24.65 5.21 -7.89
C ALA A 417 -25.77 6.07 -8.50
N TRP A 418 -26.49 6.79 -7.64
CA TRP A 418 -27.53 7.74 -8.02
C TRP A 418 -27.41 9.02 -7.18
N ARG A 419 -27.93 10.13 -7.70
CA ARG A 419 -27.97 11.41 -7.00
C ARG A 419 -29.38 11.97 -7.00
N ARG A 420 -29.81 12.47 -5.84
CA ARG A 420 -31.06 13.24 -5.69
C ARG A 420 -30.80 14.41 -4.77
N ASP A 421 -30.92 15.62 -5.30
CA ASP A 421 -30.58 16.85 -4.58
C ASP A 421 -29.15 16.81 -4.00
N GLN A 422 -29.01 16.78 -2.68
CA GLN A 422 -27.73 16.68 -1.95
C GLN A 422 -27.43 15.25 -1.47
N ASP A 423 -28.34 14.29 -1.70
CA ASP A 423 -28.17 12.90 -1.33
C ASP A 423 -27.50 12.12 -2.46
N VAL A 424 -26.56 11.26 -2.07
CA VAL A 424 -25.93 10.26 -2.94
C VAL A 424 -26.37 8.88 -2.48
N PHE A 425 -26.73 8.03 -3.43
CA PHE A 425 -27.13 6.65 -3.21
C PHE A 425 -26.16 5.71 -3.91
N ALA A 426 -25.88 4.55 -3.33
CA ALA A 426 -24.97 3.58 -3.92
C ALA A 426 -25.39 2.13 -3.65
N GLU A 427 -25.11 1.25 -4.60
CA GLU A 427 -25.04 -0.21 -4.39
C GLU A 427 -23.57 -0.61 -4.30
N VAL A 428 -23.24 -1.37 -3.26
CA VAL A 428 -21.86 -1.80 -2.99
C VAL A 428 -21.85 -3.28 -2.63
N GLU A 429 -20.92 -4.01 -3.21
CA GLU A 429 -20.78 -5.46 -3.01
C GLU A 429 -19.31 -5.84 -2.81
N LEU A 430 -19.05 -6.73 -1.85
CA LEU A 430 -17.74 -7.34 -1.66
C LEU A 430 -17.50 -8.46 -2.66
N PRO A 431 -16.26 -8.65 -3.14
CA PRO A 431 -15.91 -9.85 -3.89
C PRO A 431 -16.07 -11.11 -3.02
N GLU A 432 -16.38 -12.24 -3.65
CA GLU A 432 -16.63 -13.54 -2.99
C GLU A 432 -15.54 -13.94 -1.98
N GLN A 433 -14.28 -13.62 -2.29
CA GLN A 433 -13.13 -13.89 -1.42
C GLN A 433 -13.19 -13.22 -0.04
N ALA A 434 -13.97 -12.14 0.13
CA ALA A 434 -14.13 -11.43 1.40
C ALA A 434 -15.40 -11.84 2.16
N HIS A 435 -16.28 -12.68 1.60
CA HIS A 435 -17.57 -13.03 2.22
C HIS A 435 -17.42 -13.75 3.55
N ALA A 436 -16.38 -14.59 3.70
CA ALA A 436 -16.11 -15.31 4.94
C ALA A 436 -15.71 -14.38 6.09
N ASP A 437 -14.98 -13.29 5.80
CA ASP A 437 -14.63 -12.27 6.78
C ASP A 437 -15.83 -11.36 7.07
N ALA A 438 -16.60 -11.00 6.03
CA ALA A 438 -17.83 -10.22 6.19
C ALA A 438 -18.82 -10.90 7.14
N ALA A 439 -19.02 -12.21 7.04
CA ALA A 439 -19.90 -12.98 7.92
C ALA A 439 -19.48 -12.95 9.41
N ARG A 440 -18.22 -12.61 9.72
CA ARG A 440 -17.69 -12.49 11.09
C ARG A 440 -17.52 -11.03 11.53
N SER A 441 -17.92 -10.08 10.69
CA SER A 441 -17.92 -8.65 11.01
C SER A 441 -19.35 -8.16 11.19
N GLY A 442 -19.48 -7.05 11.91
CA GLY A 442 -20.71 -6.26 11.96
C GLY A 442 -20.99 -5.72 10.57
N LEU A 443 -20.10 -4.86 10.08
CA LEU A 443 -20.03 -4.53 8.66
C LEU A 443 -18.57 -4.53 8.23
N HIS A 444 -18.24 -5.32 7.20
CA HIS A 444 -16.85 -5.45 6.76
C HIS A 444 -16.23 -4.08 6.45
N PRO A 445 -15.02 -3.74 6.94
CA PRO A 445 -14.45 -2.40 6.78
C PRO A 445 -14.35 -1.95 5.33
N ALA A 446 -14.00 -2.85 4.40
CA ALA A 446 -13.93 -2.53 2.98
C ALA A 446 -15.31 -2.26 2.35
N LEU A 447 -16.38 -2.91 2.84
CA LEU A 447 -17.74 -2.68 2.37
C LEU A 447 -18.24 -1.31 2.83
N LEU A 448 -17.97 -0.97 4.10
CA LEU A 448 -18.27 0.35 4.65
C LEU A 448 -17.42 1.45 4.01
N ASP A 449 -16.18 1.17 3.62
CA ASP A 449 -15.32 2.16 2.94
C ASP A 449 -15.85 2.44 1.54
N ALA A 450 -16.13 1.38 0.78
CA ALA A 450 -16.70 1.46 -0.57
C ALA A 450 -18.09 2.12 -0.60
N ALA A 451 -18.86 2.03 0.49
CA ALA A 451 -20.12 2.76 0.68
C ALA A 451 -19.97 4.28 0.53
N MET A 452 -18.78 4.85 0.75
CA MET A 452 -18.51 6.29 0.66
C MET A 452 -17.91 6.70 -0.69
N HIS A 453 -17.48 5.77 -1.53
CA HIS A 453 -16.76 6.07 -2.78
C HIS A 453 -17.61 6.87 -3.76
N ALA A 454 -18.93 6.62 -3.81
CA ALA A 454 -19.86 7.38 -4.64
C ALA A 454 -19.89 8.88 -4.30
N GLN A 455 -19.61 9.26 -3.05
CA GLN A 455 -19.51 10.66 -2.65
C GLN A 455 -18.15 11.27 -3.02
N LEU A 456 -17.07 10.47 -3.01
CA LEU A 456 -15.71 10.92 -3.38
C LEU A 456 -15.61 11.26 -4.87
N ILE A 457 -16.13 10.38 -5.74
CA ILE A 457 -16.14 10.61 -7.20
C ILE A 457 -16.97 11.82 -7.62
N ALA A 458 -17.84 12.31 -6.73
CA ALA A 458 -18.79 13.37 -7.01
C ALA A 458 -18.45 14.68 -6.28
N GLY A 459 -17.24 14.78 -5.70
CA GLY A 459 -16.70 15.94 -4.99
C GLY A 459 -15.59 16.68 -5.74
N ASP A 460 -14.87 17.55 -5.02
CA ASP A 460 -14.05 18.63 -5.61
C ASP A 460 -12.59 18.21 -5.92
N GLY A 461 -12.28 16.91 -5.87
CA GLY A 461 -10.97 16.34 -6.23
C GLY A 461 -9.90 16.31 -5.13
N GLN A 462 -10.23 16.61 -3.87
CA GLN A 462 -9.29 16.51 -2.74
C GLN A 462 -9.32 15.12 -2.07
N THR A 463 -8.14 14.60 -1.70
CA THR A 463 -8.00 13.39 -0.88
C THR A 463 -8.44 13.68 0.56
N VAL A 464 -9.55 13.08 0.99
CA VAL A 464 -10.10 13.19 2.34
C VAL A 464 -10.15 11.83 3.05
N LEU A 465 -9.95 11.83 4.36
CA LEU A 465 -10.09 10.63 5.20
C LEU A 465 -11.13 10.84 6.32
N PRO A 466 -11.78 9.77 6.80
CA PRO A 466 -12.58 9.80 8.03
C PRO A 466 -11.79 10.38 9.20
N PHE A 467 -12.38 11.30 9.96
CA PHE A 467 -11.76 11.92 11.12
C PHE A 467 -12.54 11.68 12.41
N SER A 468 -13.87 11.85 12.40
CA SER A 468 -14.69 11.66 13.59
C SER A 468 -16.06 11.09 13.23
N TRP A 469 -16.49 10.08 13.98
CA TRP A 469 -17.77 9.39 13.85
C TRP A 469 -18.65 9.76 15.04
N ALA A 470 -19.93 10.07 14.82
CA ALA A 470 -20.89 10.33 15.87
C ALA A 470 -22.21 9.61 15.59
N GLY A 471 -22.79 9.05 16.65
CA GLY A 471 -24.09 8.36 16.60
C GLY A 471 -24.09 7.14 15.68
N ALA A 472 -23.02 6.34 15.67
CA ALA A 472 -22.95 5.14 14.85
C ALA A 472 -23.56 3.93 15.56
N ARG A 473 -24.43 3.20 14.87
CA ARG A 473 -25.15 2.02 15.40
C ARG A 473 -25.30 0.95 14.33
N LEU A 474 -24.98 -0.28 14.74
CA LEU A 474 -25.23 -1.50 13.96
C LEU A 474 -26.62 -2.07 14.27
N HIS A 475 -27.36 -2.46 13.25
CA HIS A 475 -28.72 -3.03 13.32
C HIS A 475 -28.75 -4.50 12.90
N ALA A 476 -27.92 -4.86 11.93
CA ALA A 476 -27.71 -6.23 11.47
C ALA A 476 -26.23 -6.45 11.14
N ALA A 477 -25.77 -7.70 11.17
CA ALA A 477 -24.37 -8.06 10.94
C ALA A 477 -24.23 -9.01 9.75
N GLY A 478 -23.01 -9.12 9.20
CA GLY A 478 -22.68 -10.15 8.21
C GLY A 478 -23.03 -9.82 6.75
N ALA A 479 -23.39 -8.58 6.44
CA ALA A 479 -23.75 -8.19 5.07
C ALA A 479 -22.53 -8.24 4.13
N SER A 480 -22.70 -8.83 2.95
CA SER A 480 -21.72 -8.83 1.85
C SER A 480 -22.07 -7.87 0.70
N SER A 481 -23.32 -7.39 0.68
CA SER A 481 -23.83 -6.39 -0.26
C SER A 481 -24.76 -5.43 0.48
N VAL A 482 -24.67 -4.15 0.17
CA VAL A 482 -25.45 -3.09 0.81
C VAL A 482 -25.94 -2.03 -0.17
N ARG A 483 -27.07 -1.43 0.18
CA ARG A 483 -27.57 -0.16 -0.35
C ARG A 483 -27.25 0.95 0.64
N VAL A 484 -26.88 2.11 0.11
CA VAL A 484 -26.39 3.23 0.92
C VAL A 484 -27.12 4.50 0.51
N ARG A 485 -27.51 5.31 1.49
CA ARG A 485 -27.85 6.72 1.34
C ARG A 485 -26.84 7.55 2.13
N ILE A 486 -26.21 8.50 1.46
CA ILE A 486 -25.28 9.47 2.01
C ILE A 486 -25.95 10.85 1.92
N SER A 487 -26.14 11.50 3.06
CA SER A 487 -26.74 12.84 3.11
C SER A 487 -25.71 13.85 3.60
N ARG A 488 -25.50 14.93 2.84
CA ARG A 488 -24.58 16.00 3.22
C ARG A 488 -25.20 16.85 4.34
N LEU A 489 -24.49 16.96 5.47
CA LEU A 489 -24.93 17.77 6.61
C LEU A 489 -24.29 19.17 6.60
N ARG A 490 -22.97 19.22 6.32
CA ARG A 490 -22.14 20.44 6.18
C ARG A 490 -21.10 20.18 5.09
N GLU A 491 -20.24 21.17 4.80
CA GLU A 491 -19.16 21.03 3.79
C GLU A 491 -18.29 19.78 4.02
N THR A 492 -17.91 19.52 5.27
CA THR A 492 -16.99 18.43 5.64
C THR A 492 -17.64 17.33 6.50
N SER A 493 -18.98 17.22 6.51
CA SER A 493 -19.66 16.18 7.27
C SER A 493 -20.88 15.58 6.58
N ILE A 494 -21.03 14.25 6.70
CA ILE A 494 -22.07 13.44 6.06
C ILE A 494 -22.78 12.52 7.05
N ALA A 495 -24.04 12.17 6.79
CA ALA A 495 -24.76 11.09 7.48
C ALA A 495 -24.82 9.85 6.57
N LEU A 496 -24.83 8.65 7.16
CA LEU A 496 -24.93 7.39 6.43
C LEU A 496 -26.14 6.59 6.90
N THR A 497 -26.94 6.11 5.95
CA THR A 497 -27.96 5.08 6.16
C THR A 497 -27.60 3.90 5.25
N ILE A 498 -27.34 2.74 5.84
CA ILE A 498 -26.91 1.53 5.14
C ILE A 498 -27.93 0.44 5.40
N ALA A 499 -28.38 -0.19 4.32
CA ALA A 499 -29.32 -1.30 4.32
C ALA A 499 -28.77 -2.48 3.51
N ASP A 500 -29.31 -3.67 3.71
CA ASP A 500 -28.98 -4.84 2.89
C ASP A 500 -29.60 -4.75 1.47
N ALA A 501 -29.43 -5.80 0.68
CA ALA A 501 -29.96 -5.90 -0.68
C ALA A 501 -31.51 -5.90 -0.74
N ASP A 502 -32.19 -6.20 0.37
CA ASP A 502 -33.65 -6.15 0.48
C ASP A 502 -34.14 -4.78 1.01
N GLY A 503 -33.22 -3.93 1.47
CA GLY A 503 -33.50 -2.61 2.03
C GLY A 503 -33.72 -2.61 3.54
N ALA A 504 -33.44 -3.71 4.24
CA ALA A 504 -33.51 -3.75 5.70
C ALA A 504 -32.28 -3.05 6.35
N PRO A 505 -32.45 -2.27 7.43
CA PRO A 505 -31.34 -1.52 8.03
C PRO A 505 -30.18 -2.38 8.53
N VAL A 506 -28.95 -1.97 8.22
CA VAL A 506 -27.69 -2.63 8.62
C VAL A 506 -26.86 -1.71 9.52
N LEU A 507 -26.58 -0.47 9.10
CA LEU A 507 -25.81 0.51 9.86
C LEU A 507 -26.41 1.91 9.68
N SER A 508 -26.47 2.69 10.76
CA SER A 508 -26.75 4.13 10.70
C SER A 508 -25.63 4.92 11.35
N VAL A 509 -25.22 6.03 10.72
CA VAL A 509 -24.26 7.00 11.26
C VAL A 509 -24.87 8.38 11.19
N GLU A 510 -25.08 9.01 12.34
CA GLU A 510 -25.68 10.35 12.43
C GLU A 510 -24.79 11.42 11.81
N SER A 511 -23.47 11.35 12.05
CA SER A 511 -22.50 12.26 11.44
C SER A 511 -21.12 11.63 11.33
N LEU A 512 -20.49 11.79 10.16
CA LEU A 512 -19.11 11.49 9.87
C LEU A 512 -18.43 12.78 9.39
N ALA A 513 -17.44 13.26 10.13
CA ALA A 513 -16.57 14.34 9.70
C ALA A 513 -15.37 13.77 8.91
N VAL A 514 -15.06 14.38 7.77
CA VAL A 514 -13.90 14.04 6.93
C VAL A 514 -12.90 15.19 6.90
N ARG A 515 -11.61 14.89 6.73
CA ARG A 515 -10.54 15.90 6.65
C ARG A 515 -9.62 15.66 5.45
N PRO A 516 -9.14 16.71 4.77
CA PRO A 516 -8.14 16.57 3.73
C PRO A 516 -6.80 16.12 4.33
N VAL A 517 -6.08 15.27 3.60
CA VAL A 517 -4.76 14.75 3.99
C VAL A 517 -3.81 14.83 2.80
N SER A 518 -2.57 15.30 3.02
CA SER A 518 -1.54 15.36 1.98
C SER A 518 -0.64 14.10 1.97
N ALA A 519 -0.02 13.81 0.83
CA ALA A 519 0.99 12.74 0.72
C ALA A 519 2.12 12.92 1.75
N ASP A 520 2.60 14.16 1.94
CA ASP A 520 3.64 14.50 2.91
C ASP A 520 3.26 14.17 4.36
N GLN A 521 1.98 14.32 4.73
CA GLN A 521 1.49 13.95 6.07
C GLN A 521 1.50 12.43 6.31
N LEU A 522 1.25 11.64 5.27
CA LEU A 522 1.27 10.16 5.34
C LEU A 522 2.69 9.59 5.27
N THR A 523 3.56 10.18 4.45
CA THR A 523 4.99 9.81 4.38
C THR A 523 5.72 10.16 5.68
N ALA A 524 5.40 11.31 6.30
CA ALA A 524 5.93 11.69 7.61
C ALA A 524 5.53 10.70 8.72
N ALA A 525 4.34 10.09 8.63
CA ALA A 525 3.90 9.04 9.55
C ALA A 525 4.59 7.68 9.29
N GLY A 526 5.08 7.43 8.07
CA GLY A 526 5.79 6.20 7.68
C GLY A 526 7.30 6.20 7.95
N ASN A 527 7.91 7.38 8.07
CA ASN A 527 9.35 7.57 8.33
C ASN A 527 9.59 8.13 9.74
N ASP A 528 9.29 7.32 10.76
CA ASP A 528 9.22 7.67 12.21
C ASP A 528 10.45 8.36 12.85
N ARG A 529 11.55 8.66 12.14
CA ARG A 529 12.74 9.30 12.72
C ARG A 529 13.40 10.42 11.91
N ALA A 530 13.24 10.48 10.59
CA ALA A 530 14.00 11.42 9.76
C ALA A 530 13.26 12.72 9.42
N GLU A 531 11.93 12.74 9.45
CA GLU A 531 11.13 13.89 9.01
C GLU A 531 10.61 14.82 10.11
N SER A 532 10.80 14.46 11.38
CA SER A 532 10.39 15.28 12.54
C SER A 532 11.41 16.35 12.93
N LEU A 533 12.53 16.46 12.20
CA LEU A 533 13.59 17.43 12.48
C LEU A 533 13.47 18.66 11.59
N PHE A 534 13.39 19.82 12.24
CA PHE A 534 13.32 21.12 11.60
C PHE A 534 14.48 22.00 12.09
N ARG A 535 14.86 22.98 11.27
CA ARG A 535 15.79 24.05 11.63
C ARG A 535 15.24 25.39 11.15
N VAL A 536 15.69 26.48 11.77
CA VAL A 536 15.41 27.83 11.30
C VAL A 536 16.42 28.21 10.22
N GLU A 537 15.92 28.69 9.09
CA GLU A 537 16.70 29.26 7.99
C GLU A 537 16.30 30.71 7.78
N TRP A 538 17.29 31.61 7.67
CA TRP A 538 17.05 33.03 7.51
C TRP A 538 16.99 33.42 6.03
N THR A 539 15.80 33.72 5.55
CA THR A 539 15.54 33.99 4.14
C THR A 539 15.48 35.50 3.88
N PRO A 540 16.13 36.02 2.80
CA PRO A 540 16.00 37.43 2.43
C PRO A 540 14.55 37.86 2.22
N VAL A 541 14.19 39.04 2.71
CA VAL A 541 12.86 39.63 2.55
C VAL A 541 12.97 40.98 1.83
N SER A 542 12.09 41.20 0.86
CA SER A 542 11.95 42.49 0.21
C SER A 542 11.15 43.43 1.12
N ALA A 543 11.74 44.56 1.49
CA ALA A 543 11.06 45.63 2.21
C ALA A 543 10.91 46.88 1.32
N PRO A 544 9.93 47.77 1.61
CA PRO A 544 9.87 49.08 0.97
C PRO A 544 11.16 49.88 1.20
N ASP A 545 11.48 50.80 0.28
CA ASP A 545 12.67 51.64 0.39
C ASP A 545 12.59 52.47 1.68
N THR A 546 13.60 52.32 2.55
CA THR A 546 13.64 52.97 3.85
C THR A 546 13.76 54.48 3.74
N ALA A 547 14.29 55.00 2.62
CA ALA A 547 14.37 56.43 2.35
C ALA A 547 12.99 57.11 2.18
N GLU A 548 11.94 56.33 1.89
CA GLU A 548 10.57 56.81 1.73
C GLU A 548 9.72 56.65 3.00
N LEU A 549 10.27 56.04 4.06
CA LEU A 549 9.58 55.76 5.31
C LEU A 549 10.01 56.74 6.43
N PRO A 550 9.11 57.13 7.34
CA PRO A 550 9.48 57.95 8.49
C PRO A 550 10.38 57.17 9.46
N GLU A 551 11.35 57.85 10.07
CA GLU A 551 12.15 57.27 11.15
C GLU A 551 11.25 56.85 12.32
N LEU A 552 11.55 55.70 12.91
CA LEU A 552 10.83 55.19 14.07
C LEU A 552 11.39 55.82 15.35
N PRO A 553 10.57 56.53 16.16
CA PRO A 553 11.05 57.08 17.41
C PRO A 553 11.25 55.97 18.45
N GLU A 554 12.22 56.19 19.32
CA GLU A 554 12.48 55.32 20.47
C GLU A 554 11.42 55.55 21.57
N LEU A 555 10.99 54.48 22.24
CA LEU A 555 9.93 54.51 23.25
C LEU A 555 10.16 55.57 24.33
N ALA A 556 11.41 55.72 24.77
CA ALA A 556 11.79 56.72 25.78
C ALA A 556 11.61 58.18 25.30
N SER A 557 11.56 58.42 23.99
CA SER A 557 11.37 59.75 23.40
C SER A 557 9.89 60.11 23.14
N VAL A 558 8.97 59.14 23.27
CA VAL A 558 7.54 59.35 23.01
C VAL A 558 6.86 60.01 24.22
N ALA A 559 6.70 61.34 24.18
CA ALA A 559 6.06 62.12 25.24
C ALA A 559 4.66 61.59 25.63
N GLU A 560 4.31 61.66 26.92
CA GLU A 560 3.06 61.09 27.49
C GLU A 560 1.77 61.62 26.81
N ASP A 561 1.74 62.89 26.43
CA ASP A 561 0.58 63.55 25.82
C ASP A 561 0.58 63.59 24.28
N ALA A 562 1.59 63.00 23.63
CA ALA A 562 1.71 63.00 22.17
C ALA A 562 0.96 61.82 21.52
N ALA A 563 0.53 62.00 20.27
CA ALA A 563 0.03 60.89 19.45
C ALA A 563 1.15 59.87 19.23
N VAL A 564 0.87 58.60 19.47
CA VAL A 564 1.83 57.51 19.28
C VAL A 564 1.86 57.13 17.80
N PRO A 565 3.04 57.07 17.16
CA PRO A 565 3.17 56.57 15.79
C PRO A 565 2.74 55.11 15.63
N ASP A 566 2.54 54.67 14.40
CA ASP A 566 2.15 53.29 14.07
C ASP A 566 3.18 52.24 14.54
N ALA A 567 4.45 52.63 14.66
CA ALA A 567 5.53 51.79 15.19
C ALA A 567 6.52 52.62 16.02
N VAL A 568 6.98 52.04 17.14
CA VAL A 568 7.91 52.65 18.10
C VAL A 568 9.01 51.63 18.41
N THR A 569 10.27 52.06 18.48
CA THR A 569 11.40 51.16 18.78
C THR A 569 11.69 51.07 20.27
N TYR A 570 12.10 49.89 20.72
CA TYR A 570 12.70 49.68 22.03
C TYR A 570 14.00 48.90 21.85
N VAL A 571 15.14 49.56 22.10
CA VAL A 571 16.46 48.95 21.93
C VAL A 571 16.87 48.26 23.22
N VAL A 572 17.01 46.94 23.16
CA VAL A 572 17.47 46.12 24.27
C VAL A 572 18.96 46.32 24.44
N THR A 573 19.37 46.79 25.62
CA THR A 573 20.77 46.96 26.00
C THR A 573 21.03 46.14 27.26
N PRO A 574 21.60 44.93 27.15
CA PRO A 574 22.00 44.17 28.32
C PRO A 574 22.97 44.98 29.20
N PRO A 575 22.85 44.90 30.53
CA PRO A 575 23.73 45.61 31.44
C PRO A 575 25.16 45.05 31.40
N GLU A 576 26.15 45.87 31.73
CA GLU A 576 27.53 45.42 31.93
C GLU A 576 27.64 44.67 33.28
N ALA A 577 27.23 43.40 33.28
CA ALA A 577 27.24 42.51 34.43
C ALA A 577 27.81 41.12 34.08
N ASP A 578 27.83 40.20 35.05
CA ASP A 578 28.01 38.78 34.74
C ASP A 578 26.92 38.31 33.76
N VAL A 579 27.21 37.29 32.94
CA VAL A 579 26.28 36.84 31.89
C VAL A 579 24.91 36.48 32.47
N LEU A 580 24.85 35.81 33.62
CA LEU A 580 23.58 35.41 34.21
C LEU A 580 22.82 36.60 34.79
N ASP A 581 23.49 37.47 35.53
CA ASP A 581 22.89 38.71 36.04
C ASP A 581 22.33 39.55 34.86
N ALA A 582 23.09 39.67 33.77
CA ALA A 582 22.67 40.37 32.57
C ALA A 582 21.46 39.70 31.89
N VAL A 583 21.38 38.36 31.83
CA VAL A 583 20.20 37.64 31.31
C VAL A 583 18.96 37.97 32.15
N HIS A 584 19.06 37.82 33.47
CA HIS A 584 17.93 38.02 34.38
C HIS A 584 17.41 39.46 34.32
N GLU A 585 18.31 40.44 34.42
CA GLU A 585 17.96 41.86 34.32
C GLU A 585 17.35 42.20 32.95
N THR A 586 17.96 41.74 31.86
CA THR A 586 17.49 42.04 30.49
C THR A 586 16.07 41.51 30.25
N VAL A 587 15.79 40.26 30.64
CA VAL A 587 14.47 39.66 30.41
C VAL A 587 13.42 40.26 31.33
N ALA A 588 13.77 40.59 32.58
CA ALA A 588 12.88 41.29 33.50
C ALA A 588 12.51 42.69 33.01
N ASP A 589 13.48 43.45 32.51
CA ASP A 589 13.27 44.78 31.94
C ASP A 589 12.36 44.72 30.71
N VAL A 590 12.62 43.78 29.79
CA VAL A 590 11.78 43.61 28.60
C VAL A 590 10.37 43.16 28.98
N LEU A 591 10.21 42.27 29.98
CA LEU A 591 8.90 41.88 30.49
C LEU A 591 8.12 43.10 31.01
N SER A 592 8.78 43.97 31.78
CA SER A 592 8.17 45.21 32.28
C SER A 592 7.71 46.12 31.12
N VAL A 593 8.54 46.29 30.09
CA VAL A 593 8.21 47.10 28.91
C VAL A 593 7.05 46.49 28.12
N VAL A 594 7.04 45.18 27.90
CA VAL A 594 5.96 44.48 27.21
C VAL A 594 4.64 44.61 27.99
N GLN A 595 4.66 44.42 29.30
CA GLN A 595 3.48 44.58 30.16
C GLN A 595 2.96 46.01 30.15
N GLY A 596 3.85 47.00 30.25
CA GLY A 596 3.50 48.42 30.15
C GLY A 596 2.89 48.79 28.80
N TRP A 597 3.45 48.27 27.71
CA TRP A 597 2.94 48.47 26.35
C TRP A 597 1.54 47.89 26.15
N LEU A 598 1.28 46.69 26.70
CA LEU A 598 -0.03 46.05 26.61
C LEU A 598 -1.07 46.71 27.50
N ALA A 599 -0.68 47.21 28.69
CA ALA A 599 -1.59 47.87 29.62
C ALA A 599 -1.96 49.31 29.21
N GLY A 600 -1.12 49.99 28.43
CA GLY A 600 -1.37 51.37 28.01
C GLY A 600 -2.36 51.50 26.86
N GLU A 601 -3.57 52.03 27.12
CA GLU A 601 -4.61 52.23 26.10
C GLU A 601 -4.13 53.05 24.89
N ARG A 602 -3.24 54.03 25.10
CA ARG A 602 -2.69 54.88 24.04
C ARG A 602 -1.85 54.14 23.00
N PHE A 603 -1.36 52.93 23.34
CA PHE A 603 -0.54 52.10 22.46
C PHE A 603 -1.38 51.05 21.70
N GLY A 604 -2.70 51.04 21.87
CA GLY A 604 -3.58 50.00 21.34
C GLY A 604 -3.60 49.88 19.80
N SER A 605 -3.24 50.94 19.08
CA SER A 605 -3.13 50.97 17.61
C SER A 605 -1.68 50.93 17.09
N SER A 606 -0.69 50.82 17.97
CA SER A 606 0.73 50.91 17.62
C SER A 606 1.44 49.57 17.81
N ARG A 607 2.56 49.41 17.11
CA ARG A 607 3.47 48.26 17.24
C ARG A 607 4.75 48.62 17.98
N LEU A 608 5.20 47.74 18.88
CA LEU A 608 6.50 47.86 19.52
C LEU A 608 7.54 47.05 18.74
N VAL A 609 8.52 47.73 18.16
CA VAL A 609 9.66 47.13 17.47
C VAL A 609 10.77 46.90 18.49
N VAL A 610 10.88 45.69 19.02
CA VAL A 610 11.91 45.32 20.00
C VAL A 610 13.18 44.95 19.23
N VAL A 611 14.23 45.74 19.44
CA VAL A 611 15.50 45.64 18.73
C VAL A 611 16.56 45.04 19.64
N THR A 612 17.15 43.94 19.21
CA THR A 612 18.28 43.26 19.86
C THR A 612 19.53 43.37 18.99
N ARG A 613 20.71 43.10 19.56
CA ARG A 613 21.99 43.13 18.85
C ARG A 613 22.69 41.79 18.97
N SER A 614 22.99 41.17 17.83
CA SER A 614 23.63 39.85 17.73
C SER A 614 22.99 38.78 18.63
N ALA A 615 21.69 38.86 18.92
CA ALA A 615 20.98 37.96 19.82
C ALA A 615 20.57 36.63 19.17
N VAL A 616 20.64 36.54 17.84
CA VAL A 616 20.36 35.32 17.07
C VAL A 616 21.45 35.04 16.05
N ALA A 617 21.70 33.76 15.78
CA ALA A 617 22.57 33.35 14.68
C ALA A 617 21.81 33.32 13.37
N VAL A 618 22.35 34.02 12.37
CA VAL A 618 21.80 34.13 11.02
C VAL A 618 22.62 33.28 10.05
N ASP A 619 23.94 33.40 10.14
CA ASP A 619 24.90 32.68 9.31
C ASP A 619 25.73 31.70 10.16
N ASP A 620 26.26 30.65 9.52
CA ASP A 620 27.11 29.67 10.19
C ASP A 620 28.39 30.34 10.73
N GLY A 621 28.62 30.21 12.04
CA GLY A 621 29.77 30.79 12.73
C GLY A 621 29.51 32.15 13.38
N ASP A 622 28.29 32.68 13.30
CA ASP A 622 27.89 33.89 14.02
C ASP A 622 28.18 33.78 15.52
N GLN A 623 28.69 34.87 16.10
CA GLN A 623 28.75 35.02 17.55
C GLN A 623 27.43 35.56 18.07
N VAL A 624 26.82 34.81 18.99
CA VAL A 624 25.55 35.17 19.62
C VAL A 624 25.80 35.77 21.00
N ASP A 625 25.17 36.92 21.25
CA ASP A 625 25.03 37.52 22.56
C ASP A 625 23.96 36.75 23.36
N VAL A 626 24.44 35.85 24.22
CA VAL A 626 23.58 35.00 25.06
C VAL A 626 22.81 35.79 26.12
N SER A 627 23.21 37.02 26.43
CA SER A 627 22.49 37.87 27.40
C SER A 627 21.25 38.51 26.79
N ALA A 628 21.26 38.79 25.49
CA ALA A 628 20.11 39.33 24.77
C ALA A 628 19.20 38.25 24.14
N ALA A 629 19.74 37.06 23.84
CA ALA A 629 18.99 35.98 23.17
C ALA A 629 17.63 35.61 23.82
N PRO A 630 17.50 35.50 25.15
CA PRO A 630 16.25 35.03 25.77
C PRO A 630 15.05 35.97 25.55
N VAL A 631 15.31 37.24 25.21
CA VAL A 631 14.29 38.21 24.81
C VAL A 631 13.45 37.70 23.65
N TRP A 632 14.08 36.97 22.72
CA TRP A 632 13.37 36.41 21.57
C TRP A 632 12.28 35.43 21.99
N GLY A 633 12.53 34.58 22.98
CA GLY A 633 11.51 33.66 23.51
C GLY A 633 10.36 34.41 24.21
N LEU A 634 10.70 35.42 25.01
CA LEU A 634 9.72 36.23 25.75
C LEU A 634 8.77 36.98 24.80
N VAL A 635 9.32 37.70 23.83
CA VAL A 635 8.52 38.56 22.95
C VAL A 635 7.77 37.74 21.90
N ARG A 636 8.32 36.60 21.44
CA ARG A 636 7.55 35.63 20.63
C ARG A 636 6.27 35.17 21.33
N ALA A 637 6.36 34.88 22.62
CA ALA A 637 5.17 34.53 23.41
C ALA A 637 4.19 35.70 23.49
N ALA A 638 4.69 36.92 23.72
CA ALA A 638 3.86 38.12 23.77
C ALA A 638 3.13 38.42 22.45
N GLU A 639 3.82 38.25 21.31
CA GLU A 639 3.25 38.41 19.97
C GLU A 639 2.24 37.29 19.64
N ALA A 640 2.52 36.04 20.02
CA ALA A 640 1.57 34.95 19.85
C ALA A 640 0.28 35.14 20.67
N GLU A 641 0.39 35.75 21.87
CA GLU A 641 -0.75 36.12 22.70
C GLU A 641 -1.47 37.39 22.21
N ASN A 642 -0.77 38.30 21.53
CA ASN A 642 -1.29 39.59 21.09
C ASN A 642 -0.87 39.89 19.63
N PRO A 643 -1.42 39.18 18.63
CA PRO A 643 -0.96 39.30 17.25
C PRO A 643 -1.02 40.72 16.70
N GLY A 644 0.05 41.14 16.03
CA GLY A 644 0.20 42.44 15.41
C GLY A 644 0.57 43.57 16.38
N ARG A 645 1.00 43.26 17.62
CA ARG A 645 1.42 44.28 18.61
C ARG A 645 2.93 44.44 18.71
N PHE A 646 3.72 43.47 18.26
CA PHE A 646 5.16 43.45 18.36
C PHE A 646 5.83 43.12 17.02
N VAL A 647 7.04 43.62 16.84
CA VAL A 647 7.96 43.19 15.78
C VAL A 647 9.32 42.97 16.42
N LEU A 648 9.93 41.82 16.15
CA LEU A 648 11.23 41.47 16.69
C LEU A 648 12.33 41.67 15.66
N VAL A 649 13.38 42.40 16.02
CA VAL A 649 14.48 42.69 15.09
C VAL A 649 15.82 42.46 15.77
N ASP A 650 16.74 41.79 15.08
CA ASP A 650 18.14 41.67 15.52
C ASP A 650 19.10 42.34 14.52
N VAL A 651 20.10 43.09 15.01
CA VAL A 651 21.07 43.82 14.17
C VAL A 651 22.52 43.43 14.47
N ASP A 652 23.42 43.53 13.49
CA ASP A 652 24.86 43.21 13.59
C ASP A 652 25.76 44.36 14.08
N GLY A 653 25.17 45.49 14.49
CA GLY A 653 25.89 46.67 14.95
C GLY A 653 26.43 47.58 13.84
N ASN A 654 26.23 47.25 12.56
CA ASN A 654 26.52 48.16 11.45
C ASN A 654 25.51 49.31 11.41
N GLN A 655 25.97 50.54 11.17
CA GLN A 655 25.10 51.73 11.11
C GLN A 655 24.03 51.62 10.02
N GLU A 656 24.35 50.96 8.91
CA GLU A 656 23.40 50.69 7.82
C GLU A 656 22.22 49.81 8.28
N SER A 657 22.48 48.81 9.14
CA SER A 657 21.43 47.94 9.68
C SER A 657 20.47 48.67 10.62
N TRP A 658 20.91 49.74 11.28
CA TRP A 658 20.02 50.61 12.06
C TRP A 658 19.09 51.44 11.17
N GLY A 659 19.55 51.83 9.98
CA GLY A 659 18.75 52.58 9.00
C GLY A 659 17.60 51.78 8.38
N THR A 660 17.54 50.46 8.58
CA THR A 660 16.53 49.60 7.95
C THR A 660 15.33 49.27 8.85
N LEU A 661 15.33 49.73 10.11
CA LEU A 661 14.29 49.39 11.09
C LEU A 661 12.87 49.78 10.63
N ALA A 662 12.73 50.94 9.99
CA ALA A 662 11.45 51.38 9.41
C ALA A 662 10.97 50.41 8.30
N GLY A 663 11.89 49.94 7.45
CA GLY A 663 11.61 48.96 6.41
C GLY A 663 11.19 47.61 6.97
N VAL A 664 11.81 47.16 8.07
CA VAL A 664 11.40 45.94 8.78
C VAL A 664 9.98 46.08 9.34
N ALA A 665 9.66 47.19 10.02
CA ALA A 665 8.31 47.41 10.55
C ALA A 665 7.23 47.48 9.44
N ALA A 666 7.62 47.90 8.23
CA ALA A 666 6.74 47.99 7.06
C ALA A 666 6.65 46.70 6.23
N SER A 667 7.54 45.72 6.43
CA SER A 667 7.57 44.49 5.62
C SER A 667 6.40 43.55 5.93
N GLY A 668 5.80 43.67 7.12
CA GLY A 668 4.76 42.77 7.60
C GLY A 668 5.30 41.49 8.26
N GLU A 669 6.62 41.33 8.33
CA GLU A 669 7.23 40.21 9.07
C GLU A 669 7.17 40.48 10.59
N PRO A 670 6.77 39.48 11.40
CA PRO A 670 6.77 39.60 12.86
C PRO A 670 8.19 39.54 13.45
N GLU A 671 9.14 38.96 12.70
CA GLU A 671 10.51 38.75 13.13
C GLU A 671 11.48 38.97 11.95
N ALA A 672 12.61 39.61 12.21
CA ALA A 672 13.67 39.78 11.23
C ALA A 672 15.06 39.88 11.89
N ALA A 673 16.09 39.56 11.10
CA ALA A 673 17.47 39.87 11.41
C ALA A 673 18.06 40.69 10.26
N VAL A 674 18.86 41.69 10.60
CA VAL A 674 19.52 42.58 9.64
C VAL A 674 21.02 42.39 9.76
N ARG A 675 21.63 41.99 8.64
CA ARG A 675 23.08 41.80 8.48
C ARG A 675 23.56 42.63 7.29
N GLY A 676 24.45 43.59 7.51
CA GLY A 676 24.97 44.50 6.48
C GLY A 676 23.87 45.20 5.68
N GLY A 677 22.83 45.69 6.36
CA GLY A 677 21.66 46.33 5.72
C GLY A 677 20.67 45.36 5.06
N GLN A 678 20.96 44.06 4.96
CA GLN A 678 20.05 43.07 4.36
C GLN A 678 19.06 42.53 5.40
N ILE A 679 17.77 42.68 5.12
CA ILE A 679 16.69 42.13 5.94
C ILE A 679 16.46 40.65 5.60
N ARG A 680 16.46 39.79 6.62
CA ARG A 680 16.12 38.38 6.51
C ARG A 680 15.08 38.01 7.57
N ALA A 681 14.15 37.13 7.24
CA ALA A 681 13.15 36.63 8.19
C ALA A 681 13.37 35.13 8.46
N PRO A 682 13.05 34.66 9.67
CA PRO A 682 13.23 33.26 10.02
C PRO A 682 12.13 32.43 9.34
N ARG A 683 12.52 31.28 8.79
CA ARG A 683 11.62 30.28 8.19
C ARG A 683 11.96 28.91 8.73
N LEU A 684 10.94 28.14 9.08
CA LEU A 684 11.13 26.76 9.49
C LEU A 684 11.31 25.89 8.24
N VAL A 685 12.45 25.23 8.12
CA VAL A 685 12.74 24.29 7.04
C VAL A 685 13.09 22.92 7.62
N ARG A 686 12.93 21.86 6.81
CA ARG A 686 13.33 20.52 7.24
C ARG A 686 14.84 20.43 7.37
N ALA A 687 15.31 19.81 8.44
CA ALA A 687 16.73 19.52 8.63
C ALA A 687 17.06 18.21 7.92
N GLY A 688 18.10 18.22 7.09
CA GLY A 688 18.64 16.99 6.51
C GLY A 688 19.30 16.13 7.59
N THR A 689 19.03 14.83 7.62
CA THR A 689 19.73 13.89 8.48
C THR A 689 20.85 13.19 7.71
N SER A 690 22.05 13.19 8.27
CA SER A 690 23.16 12.35 7.81
C SER A 690 23.59 11.44 8.95
N ALA A 691 23.82 10.16 8.67
CA ALA A 691 24.39 9.24 9.65
C ALA A 691 25.79 9.72 10.03
N GLY A 692 25.93 10.25 11.25
CA GLY A 692 27.20 10.64 11.85
C GLY A 692 27.85 9.50 12.61
N GLU A 693 29.11 9.69 13.02
CA GLU A 693 29.79 8.76 13.92
C GLU A 693 29.13 8.77 15.32
N PRO A 694 29.14 7.64 16.04
CA PRO A 694 28.62 7.57 17.41
C PRO A 694 29.36 8.55 18.34
N VAL A 695 28.61 9.49 18.92
CA VAL A 695 29.16 10.54 19.81
C VAL A 695 29.32 10.04 21.27
N PHE A 696 28.54 9.03 21.64
CA PHE A 696 28.60 8.36 22.94
C PHE A 696 29.24 6.98 22.80
N GLY A 697 29.87 6.49 23.88
CA GLY A 697 30.50 5.19 23.93
C GLY A 697 30.70 4.69 25.38
N PRO A 698 31.37 3.54 25.56
CA PRO A 698 31.53 2.92 26.88
C PRO A 698 32.54 3.64 27.77
N GLU A 699 33.41 4.47 27.20
CA GLU A 699 34.50 5.15 27.90
C GLU A 699 34.04 6.47 28.55
N GLY A 700 34.48 6.69 29.79
CA GLY A 700 34.18 7.90 30.55
C GLY A 700 32.76 7.93 31.15
N THR A 701 32.45 9.06 31.79
CA THR A 701 31.17 9.31 32.48
C THR A 701 30.28 10.25 31.67
N VAL A 702 28.98 9.95 31.62
CA VAL A 702 27.95 10.86 31.10
C VAL A 702 27.11 11.41 32.24
N LEU A 703 27.10 12.73 32.41
CA LEU A 703 26.30 13.44 33.40
C LEU A 703 24.94 13.78 32.82
N VAL A 704 23.86 13.40 33.50
CA VAL A 704 22.47 13.71 33.10
C VAL A 704 21.79 14.56 34.18
N THR A 705 21.56 15.85 33.92
CA THR A 705 20.77 16.70 34.84
C THR A 705 19.28 16.43 34.66
N GLY A 706 18.51 16.51 35.75
CA GLY A 706 17.13 16.02 35.75
C GLY A 706 17.06 14.49 35.61
N GLY A 707 18.18 13.78 35.84
CA GLY A 707 18.35 12.37 35.48
C GLY A 707 17.45 11.39 36.23
N THR A 708 16.76 11.83 37.29
CA THR A 708 15.85 11.00 38.09
C THR A 708 14.37 11.33 37.85
N GLY A 709 14.00 12.11 36.83
CA GLY A 709 12.61 12.46 36.55
C GLY A 709 12.31 12.67 35.06
N GLY A 710 11.05 12.44 34.67
CA GLY A 710 10.54 12.71 33.32
C GLY A 710 11.44 12.16 32.21
N LEU A 711 11.91 13.07 31.35
CA LEU A 711 12.76 12.76 30.19
C LEU A 711 14.16 12.27 30.58
N GLY A 712 14.72 12.72 31.70
CA GLY A 712 16.07 12.32 32.13
C GLY A 712 16.20 10.82 32.37
N VAL A 713 15.14 10.18 32.88
CA VAL A 713 15.07 8.73 33.07
C VAL A 713 15.10 7.98 31.73
N LEU A 714 14.31 8.46 30.76
CA LEU A 714 14.24 7.86 29.42
C LEU A 714 15.58 7.98 28.69
N VAL A 715 16.21 9.15 28.79
CA VAL A 715 17.54 9.41 28.23
C VAL A 715 18.59 8.51 28.87
N ALA A 716 18.58 8.34 30.20
CA ALA A 716 19.53 7.47 30.88
C ALA A 716 19.43 6.02 30.37
N ARG A 717 18.21 5.49 30.21
CA ARG A 717 17.98 4.17 29.61
C ARG A 717 18.50 4.10 28.18
N HIS A 718 18.16 5.09 27.37
CA HIS A 718 18.57 5.16 25.97
C HIS A 718 20.09 5.20 25.80
N LEU A 719 20.79 5.96 26.65
CA LEU A 719 22.25 6.05 26.65
C LEU A 719 22.92 4.69 26.93
N VAL A 720 22.38 3.91 27.87
CA VAL A 720 22.93 2.59 28.22
C VAL A 720 22.63 1.55 27.14
N VAL A 721 21.37 1.49 26.69
CA VAL A 721 20.88 0.43 25.80
C VAL A 721 21.35 0.65 24.36
N GLU A 722 21.16 1.84 23.81
CA GLU A 722 21.38 2.12 22.39
C GLU A 722 22.78 2.67 22.11
N HIS A 723 23.34 3.45 23.04
CA HIS A 723 24.64 4.10 22.89
C HIS A 723 25.77 3.44 23.68
N GLY A 724 25.47 2.37 24.43
CA GLY A 724 26.47 1.57 25.14
C GLY A 724 27.22 2.32 26.25
N VAL A 725 26.66 3.41 26.79
CA VAL A 725 27.24 4.16 27.91
C VAL A 725 27.31 3.28 29.15
N ARG A 726 28.47 3.27 29.83
CA ARG A 726 28.72 2.40 31.00
C ARG A 726 28.92 3.11 32.32
N ASN A 727 29.11 4.43 32.33
CA ASN A 727 29.18 5.20 33.57
C ASN A 727 28.23 6.39 33.46
N LEU A 728 27.23 6.43 34.34
CA LEU A 728 26.24 7.50 34.41
C LEU A 728 26.35 8.22 35.75
N LEU A 729 26.30 9.55 35.70
CA LEU A 729 26.07 10.40 36.85
C LEU A 729 24.71 11.08 36.70
N LEU A 730 23.69 10.56 37.39
CA LEU A 730 22.34 11.13 37.37
C LEU A 730 22.22 12.20 38.45
N VAL A 731 21.86 13.41 38.05
CA VAL A 731 21.83 14.57 38.95
C VAL A 731 20.40 15.11 39.07
N SER A 732 19.94 15.27 40.30
CA SER A 732 18.68 15.98 40.60
C SER A 732 18.74 16.57 42.01
N ARG A 733 17.86 17.53 42.33
CA ARG A 733 17.83 18.14 43.67
C ARG A 733 17.57 17.15 44.80
N ARG A 734 16.86 16.06 44.54
CA ARG A 734 16.52 15.02 45.53
C ARG A 734 17.50 13.84 45.53
N GLY A 735 18.33 13.67 44.49
CA GLY A 735 19.23 12.53 44.36
C GLY A 735 18.49 11.20 44.48
N LEU A 736 19.03 10.26 45.27
CA LEU A 736 18.42 8.95 45.54
C LEU A 736 17.07 9.02 46.27
N GLU A 737 16.75 10.13 46.93
CA GLU A 737 15.45 10.34 47.58
C GLU A 737 14.35 10.71 46.56
N ALA A 738 14.68 10.85 45.27
CA ALA A 738 13.68 11.04 44.23
C ALA A 738 12.85 9.74 44.04
N PRO A 739 11.52 9.82 43.90
CA PRO A 739 10.68 8.65 43.63
C PRO A 739 11.15 7.89 42.38
N GLY A 740 11.38 6.58 42.50
CA GLY A 740 11.81 5.73 41.39
C GLY A 740 13.33 5.72 41.13
N ALA A 741 14.13 6.51 41.86
CA ALA A 741 15.57 6.62 41.59
C ALA A 741 16.34 5.34 41.95
N ALA A 742 16.00 4.68 43.05
CA ALA A 742 16.65 3.44 43.46
C ALA A 742 16.35 2.29 42.48
N GLU A 743 15.09 2.21 42.02
CA GLU A 743 14.66 1.25 41.00
C GLU A 743 15.37 1.48 39.67
N LEU A 744 15.52 2.75 39.26
CA LEU A 744 16.26 3.11 38.06
C LEU A 744 17.74 2.73 38.13
N VAL A 745 18.39 2.94 39.28
CA VAL A 745 19.79 2.53 39.48
C VAL A 745 19.92 1.02 39.37
N ALA A 746 19.03 0.26 40.00
CA ALA A 746 19.04 -1.20 39.93
C ALA A 746 18.87 -1.68 38.48
N GLU A 747 17.87 -1.15 37.76
CA GLU A 747 17.60 -1.45 36.35
C GLU A 747 18.82 -1.20 35.45
N LEU A 748 19.39 0.00 35.51
CA LEU A 748 20.54 0.37 34.67
C LEU A 748 21.80 -0.42 35.05
N SER A 749 21.94 -0.81 36.32
CA SER A 749 23.04 -1.67 36.79
C SER A 749 22.91 -3.10 36.25
N GLU A 750 21.70 -3.66 36.20
CA GLU A 750 21.43 -4.95 35.55
C GLU A 750 21.73 -4.92 34.05
N LEU A 751 21.53 -3.77 33.41
CA LEU A 751 21.92 -3.52 32.01
C LEU A 751 23.43 -3.28 31.82
N GLY A 752 24.22 -3.36 32.90
CA GLY A 752 25.68 -3.31 32.87
C GLY A 752 26.27 -1.90 32.91
N ALA A 753 25.55 -0.90 33.42
CA ALA A 753 26.09 0.44 33.67
C ALA A 753 26.40 0.65 35.17
N ALA A 754 27.50 1.32 35.48
CA ALA A 754 27.75 1.89 36.79
C ALA A 754 27.00 3.22 36.89
N VAL A 755 26.05 3.33 37.82
CA VAL A 755 25.19 4.51 37.97
C VAL A 755 25.38 5.14 39.35
N ASP A 756 25.92 6.35 39.35
CA ASP A 756 25.99 7.22 40.52
C ASP A 756 24.84 8.23 40.47
N VAL A 757 24.21 8.48 41.61
CA VAL A 757 23.12 9.46 41.74
C VAL A 757 23.49 10.51 42.77
N ALA A 758 23.52 11.78 42.36
CA ALA A 758 23.89 12.90 43.22
C ALA A 758 22.70 13.83 43.47
N ALA A 759 22.50 14.18 44.76
CA ALA A 759 21.64 15.27 45.16
C ALA A 759 22.39 16.60 44.97
N CYS A 760 22.04 17.36 43.93
CA CYS A 760 22.66 18.64 43.63
C CYS A 760 21.67 19.55 42.90
N ASP A 761 21.59 20.80 43.34
CA ASP A 761 20.96 21.85 42.57
C ASP A 761 21.97 22.38 41.55
N VAL A 762 21.70 22.17 40.28
CA VAL A 762 22.62 22.52 39.19
C VAL A 762 22.64 24.02 38.91
N ALA A 763 21.70 24.79 39.47
CA ALA A 763 21.76 26.25 39.49
C ALA A 763 22.76 26.78 40.56
N ASP A 764 23.18 25.95 41.53
CA ASP A 764 24.26 26.30 42.46
C ASP A 764 25.61 25.92 41.84
N ARG A 765 26.35 26.96 41.41
CA ARG A 765 27.64 26.80 40.73
C ARG A 765 28.69 26.08 41.58
N ASP A 766 28.76 26.38 42.87
CA ASP A 766 29.77 25.82 43.76
C ASP A 766 29.47 24.35 44.07
N ALA A 767 28.19 24.02 44.28
CA ALA A 767 27.74 22.63 44.43
C ALA A 767 28.01 21.81 43.16
N LEU A 768 27.74 22.36 41.99
CA LEU A 768 27.99 21.70 40.71
C LEU A 768 29.50 21.52 40.45
N ALA A 769 30.33 22.52 40.79
CA ALA A 769 31.78 22.42 40.68
C ALA A 769 32.35 21.31 41.58
N ALA A 770 31.90 21.23 42.83
CA ALA A 770 32.26 20.15 43.74
C ALA A 770 31.82 18.78 43.21
N LEU A 771 30.63 18.68 42.62
CA LEU A 771 30.14 17.44 42.04
C LEU A 771 30.98 16.98 40.84
N ILE A 772 31.24 17.87 39.87
CA ILE A 772 32.07 17.58 38.70
C ILE A 772 33.50 17.20 39.14
N GLY A 773 34.05 17.90 40.13
CA GLY A 773 35.38 17.61 40.69
C GLY A 773 35.50 16.26 41.41
N SER A 774 34.38 15.63 41.77
CA SER A 774 34.36 14.31 42.41
C SER A 774 34.44 13.15 41.42
N ILE A 775 34.29 13.41 40.11
CA ILE A 775 34.35 12.40 39.06
C ILE A 775 35.79 11.86 38.94
N PRO A 776 36.02 10.53 39.06
CA PRO A 776 37.36 9.95 38.98
C PRO A 776 38.03 10.18 37.62
N GLY A 777 39.33 10.52 37.62
CA GLY A 777 40.10 10.75 36.39
C GLY A 777 40.17 9.55 35.44
N GLU A 778 40.14 8.31 35.97
CA GLU A 778 40.07 7.07 35.18
C GLU A 778 38.75 6.93 34.41
N ARG A 779 37.70 7.64 34.85
CA ARG A 779 36.37 7.69 34.24
C ARG A 779 35.94 9.13 34.04
N ALA A 780 36.84 9.93 33.44
CA ALA A 780 36.63 11.35 33.21
C ALA A 780 35.28 11.65 32.54
N LEU A 781 34.73 12.83 32.82
CA LEU A 781 33.49 13.29 32.19
C LEU A 781 33.70 13.43 30.68
N ARG A 782 32.88 12.74 29.88
CA ARG A 782 32.93 12.76 28.40
C ARG A 782 31.64 13.28 27.77
N GLY A 783 30.51 13.23 28.50
CA GLY A 783 29.23 13.69 27.99
C GLY A 783 28.43 14.44 29.04
N VAL A 784 27.72 15.48 28.60
CA VAL A 784 26.71 16.18 29.40
C VAL A 784 25.39 16.12 28.65
N VAL A 785 24.33 15.73 29.34
CA VAL A 785 22.94 15.88 28.88
C VAL A 785 22.17 16.69 29.90
N HIS A 786 21.75 17.88 29.50
CA HIS A 786 21.00 18.79 30.34
C HIS A 786 19.50 18.64 30.07
N ALA A 787 18.81 17.85 30.91
CA ALA A 787 17.35 17.62 30.86
C ALA A 787 16.61 18.22 32.06
N ALA A 788 17.31 18.95 32.93
CA ALA A 788 16.68 19.69 34.01
C ALA A 788 15.77 20.81 33.47
N GLY A 789 14.65 21.01 34.15
CA GLY A 789 13.71 22.07 33.82
C GLY A 789 12.48 22.02 34.70
N VAL A 790 11.88 23.18 34.86
CA VAL A 790 10.54 23.36 35.41
C VAL A 790 9.75 24.24 34.46
N SER A 791 8.44 24.07 34.44
CA SER A 791 7.53 24.92 33.69
C SER A 791 6.58 25.56 34.68
N ASP A 792 6.40 26.87 34.56
CA ASP A 792 5.44 27.66 35.33
C ASP A 792 4.71 28.61 34.38
N ASN A 793 3.90 28.02 33.49
CA ASN A 793 3.26 28.70 32.37
C ASN A 793 2.26 29.77 32.82
N GLY A 794 2.12 30.82 32.02
CA GLY A 794 1.20 31.93 32.25
C GLY A 794 1.24 32.93 31.09
N LEU A 795 0.16 33.69 30.93
CA LEU A 795 0.10 34.78 29.96
C LEU A 795 1.11 35.88 30.35
N VAL A 796 1.68 36.56 29.36
CA VAL A 796 2.71 37.59 29.60
C VAL A 796 2.21 38.71 30.51
N GLY A 797 0.93 39.05 30.42
CA GLY A 797 0.30 40.10 31.24
C GLY A 797 0.16 39.77 32.74
N SER A 798 0.35 38.51 33.15
CA SER A 798 0.28 38.08 34.56
C SER A 798 1.55 37.38 35.05
N LEU A 799 2.60 37.36 34.23
CA LEU A 799 3.89 36.79 34.57
C LEU A 799 4.66 37.74 35.50
N SER A 800 5.14 37.23 36.64
CA SER A 800 5.99 37.99 37.55
C SER A 800 7.47 37.65 37.34
N VAL A 801 8.37 38.52 37.79
CA VAL A 801 9.82 38.31 37.72
C VAL A 801 10.22 37.05 38.50
N GLU A 802 9.59 36.78 39.64
CA GLU A 802 9.89 35.58 40.44
C GLU A 802 9.53 34.28 39.70
N ARG A 803 8.42 34.28 38.94
CA ARG A 803 8.01 33.14 38.10
C ARG A 803 8.88 32.99 36.86
N LEU A 804 9.45 34.10 36.37
CA LEU A 804 10.44 34.09 35.30
C LEU A 804 11.76 33.47 35.80
N ASP A 805 12.31 33.99 36.89
CA ASP A 805 13.56 33.53 37.51
C ASP A 805 13.49 32.06 37.91
N GLY A 806 12.35 31.63 38.47
CA GLY A 806 12.12 30.24 38.86
C GLY A 806 12.19 29.24 37.71
N VAL A 807 11.97 29.69 36.46
CA VAL A 807 12.09 28.87 35.25
C VAL A 807 13.46 29.01 34.60
N LEU A 808 14.08 30.21 34.64
CA LEU A 808 15.43 30.45 34.14
C LEU A 808 16.46 29.63 34.91
N GLY A 809 16.45 29.65 36.24
CA GLY A 809 17.47 29.00 37.07
C GLY A 809 17.81 27.55 36.70
N PRO A 810 16.85 26.60 36.73
CA PRO A 810 17.15 25.20 36.43
C PRO A 810 17.44 24.90 34.95
N LYS A 811 17.28 25.89 34.05
CA LYS A 811 17.49 25.79 32.61
C LYS A 811 18.72 26.60 32.17
N ALA A 812 18.61 27.92 32.16
CA ALA A 812 19.63 28.85 31.69
C ALA A 812 20.87 28.83 32.59
N ASP A 813 20.72 29.15 33.87
CA ASP A 813 21.84 29.27 34.82
C ASP A 813 22.58 27.95 34.95
N ALA A 814 21.82 26.87 35.12
CA ALA A 814 22.37 25.53 35.17
C ALA A 814 23.16 25.15 33.91
N ALA A 815 22.66 25.49 32.71
CA ALA A 815 23.38 25.23 31.47
C ALA A 815 24.63 26.12 31.31
N TRP A 816 24.59 27.37 31.78
CA TRP A 816 25.75 28.26 31.80
C TRP A 816 26.84 27.76 32.76
N HIS A 817 26.49 27.35 33.98
CA HIS A 817 27.43 26.75 34.91
C HIS A 817 28.05 25.47 34.37
N LEU A 818 27.23 24.60 33.75
CA LEU A 818 27.75 23.42 33.03
C LEU A 818 28.71 23.84 31.92
N HIS A 819 28.40 24.89 31.17
CA HIS A 819 29.29 25.41 30.13
C HIS A 819 30.64 25.83 30.72
N GLU A 820 30.66 26.68 31.75
CA GLU A 820 31.88 27.20 32.35
C GLU A 820 32.74 26.09 32.97
N LEU A 821 32.12 25.22 33.76
CA LEU A 821 32.83 24.19 34.53
C LEU A 821 33.34 23.04 33.66
N THR A 822 32.85 22.92 32.42
CA THR A 822 33.27 21.87 31.48
C THR A 822 34.00 22.40 30.25
N ARG A 823 34.26 23.71 30.17
CA ARG A 823 34.85 24.35 28.97
C ARG A 823 36.21 23.78 28.56
N ASP A 824 37.02 23.37 29.54
CA ASP A 824 38.38 22.86 29.33
C ASP A 824 38.44 21.32 29.31
N LEU A 825 37.28 20.65 29.36
CA LEU A 825 37.17 19.19 29.31
C LEU A 825 36.98 18.71 27.87
N ASP A 826 37.60 17.58 27.55
CA ASP A 826 37.45 16.92 26.25
C ASP A 826 36.13 16.14 26.19
N LEU A 827 35.01 16.88 26.07
CA LEU A 827 33.67 16.31 25.93
C LEU A 827 33.43 15.87 24.49
N SER A 828 32.87 14.67 24.31
CA SER A 828 32.33 14.24 23.02
C SER A 828 30.91 14.78 22.79
N ALA A 829 30.13 14.98 23.86
CA ALA A 829 28.74 15.46 23.77
C ALA A 829 28.39 16.52 24.82
N PHE A 830 27.64 17.53 24.41
CA PHE A 830 26.98 18.50 25.30
C PHE A 830 25.57 18.76 24.74
N VAL A 831 24.59 18.01 25.24
CA VAL A 831 23.23 17.99 24.70
C VAL A 831 22.30 18.78 25.61
N LEU A 832 21.61 19.78 25.07
CA LEU A 832 20.65 20.63 25.76
C LEU A 832 19.23 20.27 25.33
N PHE A 833 18.37 19.92 26.28
CA PHE A 833 16.95 19.67 26.02
C PHE A 833 16.21 21.01 26.06
N SER A 834 16.01 21.58 24.88
CA SER A 834 15.23 22.80 24.64
C SER A 834 13.77 22.44 24.33
N SER A 835 12.97 23.41 23.89
CA SER A 835 11.56 23.22 23.53
C SER A 835 11.15 24.03 22.30
N ALA A 836 10.29 23.44 21.48
CA ALA A 836 9.61 24.11 20.38
C ALA A 836 8.78 25.33 20.84
N GLY A 837 8.45 25.43 22.14
CA GLY A 837 7.88 26.63 22.75
C GLY A 837 8.74 27.89 22.59
N GLY A 838 10.06 27.76 22.40
CA GLY A 838 10.93 28.90 22.06
C GLY A 838 10.81 29.40 20.61
N SER A 839 10.11 28.66 19.75
CA SER A 839 9.99 28.94 18.30
C SER A 839 8.55 29.10 17.81
N VAL A 840 7.69 28.09 17.98
CA VAL A 840 6.37 28.00 17.31
C VAL A 840 5.17 27.84 18.25
N LEU A 841 5.37 27.50 19.53
CA LEU A 841 4.31 27.23 20.51
C LEU A 841 4.43 28.12 21.77
N ALA A 842 4.82 29.37 21.60
CA ALA A 842 5.26 30.24 22.70
C ALA A 842 4.12 30.81 23.56
N ALA A 843 2.87 30.83 23.06
CA ALA A 843 1.75 31.46 23.76
C ALA A 843 1.49 30.84 25.15
N GLY A 844 1.42 31.69 26.18
CA GLY A 844 1.26 31.27 27.58
C GLY A 844 2.52 30.67 28.20
N GLN A 845 3.68 30.76 27.54
CA GLN A 845 4.93 30.12 27.97
C GLN A 845 6.12 31.09 27.97
N ALA A 846 5.90 32.40 28.15
CA ALA A 846 6.95 33.41 27.91
C ALA A 846 8.25 33.20 28.73
N ASN A 847 8.15 32.82 30.00
CA ASN A 847 9.31 32.45 30.83
C ASN A 847 10.03 31.18 30.34
N TYR A 848 9.27 30.15 30.00
CA TYR A 848 9.80 28.89 29.50
C TYR A 848 10.42 29.05 28.10
N ALA A 849 9.80 29.83 27.22
CA ALA A 849 10.33 30.19 25.91
C ALA A 849 11.66 30.94 26.04
N ALA A 850 11.73 31.96 26.91
CA ALA A 850 12.98 32.70 27.17
C ALA A 850 14.10 31.75 27.63
N ALA A 851 13.82 30.88 28.61
CA ALA A 851 14.80 29.93 29.13
C ALA A 851 15.30 28.92 28.09
N ASN A 852 14.42 28.44 27.19
CA ASN A 852 14.83 27.50 26.14
C ASN A 852 15.56 28.19 24.99
N VAL A 853 15.22 29.44 24.65
CA VAL A 853 15.98 30.22 23.67
C VAL A 853 17.40 30.54 24.18
N PHE A 854 17.59 30.72 25.49
CA PHE A 854 18.94 30.75 26.08
C PHE A 854 19.73 29.48 25.78
N LEU A 855 19.13 28.29 25.93
CA LEU A 855 19.80 27.01 25.65
C LEU A 855 20.21 26.91 24.17
N ASP A 856 19.33 27.34 23.27
CA ASP A 856 19.59 27.33 21.84
C ASP A 856 20.77 28.26 21.49
N ALA A 857 20.78 29.48 22.07
CA ALA A 857 21.86 30.44 21.92
C ALA A 857 23.19 29.96 22.54
N LEU A 858 23.14 29.32 23.71
CA LEU A 858 24.32 28.73 24.36
C LEU A 858 24.94 27.63 23.50
N ALA A 859 24.13 26.81 22.84
CA ALA A 859 24.65 25.78 21.93
C ALA A 859 25.39 26.41 20.74
N VAL A 860 24.89 27.51 20.19
CA VAL A 860 25.59 28.27 19.14
C VAL A 860 26.89 28.88 19.68
N HIS A 861 26.83 29.53 20.84
CA HIS A 861 27.98 30.15 21.51
C HIS A 861 29.12 29.15 21.78
N ARG A 862 28.77 27.93 22.22
CA ARG A 862 29.74 26.85 22.42
C ARG A 862 30.40 26.44 21.10
N ARG A 863 29.61 26.23 20.04
CA ARG A 863 30.14 25.82 18.73
C ARG A 863 31.03 26.90 18.09
N SER A 864 30.68 28.18 18.22
CA SER A 864 31.53 29.27 17.70
C SER A 864 32.86 29.40 18.46
N SER A 865 32.91 28.89 19.70
CA SER A 865 34.14 28.77 20.50
C SER A 865 34.90 27.45 20.27
N GLY A 866 34.49 26.62 19.30
CA GLY A 866 35.12 25.34 18.98
C GLY A 866 34.75 24.19 19.92
N LEU A 867 33.77 24.37 20.81
CA LEU A 867 33.29 23.35 21.74
C LEU A 867 32.08 22.60 21.16
N VAL A 868 31.90 21.33 21.54
CA VAL A 868 30.72 20.56 21.17
C VAL A 868 29.48 21.09 21.90
N ALA A 869 28.36 21.20 21.17
CA ALA A 869 27.04 21.44 21.72
C ALA A 869 25.93 21.16 20.70
N THR A 870 24.86 20.54 21.17
CA THR A 870 23.62 20.30 20.41
C THR A 870 22.43 20.73 21.28
N SER A 871 21.58 21.62 20.78
CA SER A 871 20.29 21.91 21.40
C SER A 871 19.18 21.24 20.60
N LEU A 872 18.26 20.58 21.28
CA LEU A 872 17.12 19.90 20.67
C LEU A 872 15.82 20.51 21.19
N ALA A 873 15.13 21.25 20.33
CA ALA A 873 13.86 21.89 20.65
C ALA A 873 12.70 20.89 20.51
N TYR A 874 12.38 20.18 21.59
CA TYR A 874 11.33 19.15 21.55
C TYR A 874 9.91 19.74 21.56
N GLY A 875 8.99 19.04 20.88
CA GLY A 875 7.55 19.30 20.92
C GLY A 875 6.89 18.81 22.22
N LEU A 876 5.57 18.61 22.17
CA LEU A 876 4.81 18.04 23.30
C LEU A 876 5.17 16.56 23.47
N TRP A 877 5.49 16.17 24.71
CA TRP A 877 5.85 14.81 25.11
C TRP A 877 4.68 14.09 25.78
#